data_AF-A0A964HGW1-F1
#
_entry.id   AF-A0A964HGW1-F1
#
_cell.length_a   1.000
_cell.length_b   1.000
_cell.length_c   1.000
_cell.angle_alpha   90.00
_cell.angle_beta   90.00
_cell.angle_gamma   90.00
#
_symmetry.space_group_name_H-M   'P 1'
#
loop_
_entity.id
_entity.type
_entity.pdbx_description
1 polymer ?
#
loop_
_entity_poly.entity_id
_entity_poly.type
_entity_poly.pdbx_seq_one_letter_code
_entity_poly.pdbx_strand_id
1 'polypeptide(L)'
;MSGPVRSSKKFEEFGSNNALAKALLERFPGLEWGMKYRSLGNKIGDLDNGKVSWWTNNPEKAKCLAELLDVPLEDLGLHGKAQKGVFGFQEFPEFPPLDLKREEPWHLAEEVLDPKQVLPGSFGEDSLDRWFGREVRGSWRPPHEMDWLHVSDELHRQFLSKMLGATGRHEVVYVETLAEAATRLANPKPLIISVSHDGGDQDLLALAGRPRDAGLLVIAPFKLVEREETSSAEFLSWESSTTRGLERRTFDLTAPKWSFGGELNRWTLRKLPDWRERLLAWIEVRLSRTGVDTFFSAQAVGDWLKCFDPLAVWFCTTSDVMQLCRLVHLDSEKRLPNPSDSNAGIRLVQSLFVRQSASLIYRIKQLADARWQQSDLPWEGELSLDTWLGMSAAGVYLVSRSELDEIVSGKTVGEREKAADNVAHRLEAGNPEALLSSGLLIERRRRFFGFQHPTFAGLLIRDRLMEQIATESPGVWALNCFDPVRRQLVDAALDAVSMECLVNTAKRLASEPENSAQAIAASEALFVAIGKRIAKGEVIASSLYAIGKQVIQRLDLPEGWFLAEPWSRPVESKDEQLAWIGACWSWSLLPEAAVEVGQSWLFPGWVKELPEAPYWLMKIVPDLKDAQISSALRWFLEIVHQWAKELDAPIESSPVILLLPFLSKAARGVLPADSAWWKALIGQKWAENFLLESFKNADEDAAKRLWPSYLMAEREVVSEKSSDDKSNLHHVIALLYSPIRMWLLRHLKPNDILAGLSEADCVYLGQCPESLPPEVRAPLLQSLIACAPVTGFSDELPFFERFGFHAKAALEIYLEHEVLGDAAAQCIWRWNAERAASLIVQEEVVSTEVRKTLMRHCPEHHFSAGVKALSMAPSLFDADERKQWVRRYLPSSGAYAATALALLDVE
;
A
#
# COMPACT_ATOMS: atom_id res chain seq x y z
N MET A 1 -24.81 2.53 23.55
CA MET A 1 -25.53 3.18 22.43
C MET A 1 -26.92 3.60 22.92
N SER A 2 -27.41 4.78 22.54
CA SER A 2 -28.87 4.95 22.39
C SER A 2 -29.19 4.45 20.99
N GLY A 3 -29.62 3.20 20.89
CA GLY A 3 -30.06 2.71 19.59
C GLY A 3 -31.43 3.27 19.24
N PRO A 4 -32.09 2.65 18.29
CA PRO A 4 -33.09 3.35 17.50
C PRO A 4 -34.36 3.71 18.29
N VAL A 5 -34.65 3.04 19.41
CA VAL A 5 -35.84 3.29 20.25
C VAL A 5 -35.71 4.56 21.06
N ARG A 6 -34.62 4.72 21.80
CA ARG A 6 -34.31 5.98 22.52
C ARG A 6 -34.19 7.16 21.56
N SER A 7 -33.97 6.84 20.30
CA SER A 7 -33.96 7.82 19.25
C SER A 7 -35.39 8.30 18.88
N SER A 8 -36.48 7.54 18.95
CA SER A 8 -37.79 8.09 18.52
C SER A 8 -38.21 9.39 19.25
N LYS A 9 -38.78 10.38 18.53
CA LYS A 9 -39.28 11.64 19.12
C LYS A 9 -40.30 11.41 20.24
N LYS A 10 -41.16 10.39 20.11
CA LYS A 10 -42.14 10.05 21.15
C LYS A 10 -41.53 9.40 22.38
N PHE A 11 -40.27 8.94 22.32
CA PHE A 11 -39.62 8.34 23.47
C PHE A 11 -39.52 9.30 24.66
N GLU A 12 -39.36 10.60 24.40
CA GLU A 12 -39.30 11.66 25.41
C GLU A 12 -40.55 11.70 26.30
N GLU A 13 -41.73 11.35 25.77
CA GLU A 13 -42.99 11.31 26.51
C GLU A 13 -43.02 10.21 27.58
N PHE A 14 -42.18 9.18 27.43
CA PHE A 14 -42.14 8.03 28.35
C PHE A 14 -40.97 8.12 29.35
N GLY A 15 -39.87 8.79 29.00
CA GLY A 15 -38.71 9.04 29.87
C GLY A 15 -37.87 7.80 30.26
N SER A 16 -38.32 6.57 29.99
CA SER A 16 -37.52 5.35 30.18
C SER A 16 -38.06 4.14 29.41
N ASN A 17 -37.19 3.17 29.10
CA ASN A 17 -37.59 1.92 28.44
C ASN A 17 -38.65 1.14 29.24
N ASN A 18 -38.63 1.24 30.58
CA ASN A 18 -39.62 0.58 31.45
C ASN A 18 -40.99 1.26 31.40
N ALA A 19 -41.01 2.59 31.31
CA ALA A 19 -42.24 3.36 31.17
C ALA A 19 -42.87 3.15 29.79
N LEU A 20 -42.05 3.14 28.73
CA LEU A 20 -42.48 2.77 27.37
C LEU A 20 -43.05 1.34 27.32
N ALA A 21 -42.39 0.38 27.97
CA ALA A 21 -42.89 -0.99 28.07
C ALA A 21 -44.22 -1.08 28.83
N LYS A 22 -44.44 -0.24 29.84
CA LYS A 22 -45.72 -0.17 30.56
C LYS A 22 -46.83 0.38 29.66
N ALA A 23 -46.55 1.48 28.95
CA ALA A 23 -47.49 2.06 27.99
C ALA A 23 -47.85 1.10 26.85
N LEU A 24 -46.91 0.28 26.38
CA LEU A 24 -47.18 -0.78 25.39
C LEU A 24 -48.20 -1.82 25.87
N LEU A 25 -48.03 -2.29 27.12
CA LEU A 25 -48.94 -3.27 27.71
C LEU A 25 -50.34 -2.68 27.94
N GLU A 26 -50.44 -1.38 28.26
CA GLU A 26 -51.72 -0.68 28.49
C GLU A 26 -52.45 -0.34 27.18
N ARG A 27 -51.72 0.08 26.13
CA ARG A 27 -52.29 0.46 24.82
C ARG A 27 -52.74 -0.75 24.00
N PHE A 28 -52.07 -1.90 24.14
CA PHE A 28 -52.35 -3.13 23.38
C PHE A 28 -52.63 -4.33 24.31
N PRO A 29 -53.73 -4.30 25.09
CA PRO A 29 -54.04 -5.34 26.07
C PRO A 29 -54.47 -6.68 25.45
N GLY A 30 -54.88 -6.68 24.18
CA GLY A 30 -55.32 -7.86 23.44
C GLY A 30 -54.19 -8.71 22.83
N LEU A 31 -52.93 -8.29 22.97
CA LEU A 31 -51.76 -9.00 22.42
C LEU A 31 -51.04 -9.81 23.53
N GLU A 32 -50.73 -11.09 23.29
CA GLU A 32 -49.98 -11.90 24.27
C GLU A 32 -48.48 -11.55 24.28
N TRP A 33 -48.09 -10.63 25.17
CA TRP A 33 -46.71 -10.19 25.32
C TRP A 33 -45.79 -11.26 25.92
N GLY A 34 -46.30 -12.10 26.82
CA GLY A 34 -45.57 -13.17 27.49
C GLY A 34 -44.52 -12.71 28.51
N MET A 35 -44.48 -11.41 28.84
CA MET A 35 -43.53 -10.82 29.79
C MET A 35 -44.08 -9.55 30.44
N LYS A 36 -43.60 -9.26 31.66
CA LYS A 36 -43.95 -8.05 32.43
C LYS A 36 -43.12 -6.83 31.97
N TYR A 37 -43.58 -5.63 32.32
CA TYR A 37 -43.01 -4.36 31.85
C TYR A 37 -41.48 -4.22 32.01
N ARG A 38 -40.88 -4.70 33.12
CA ARG A 38 -39.41 -4.63 33.31
C ARG A 38 -38.62 -5.49 32.32
N SER A 39 -39.10 -6.71 32.08
CA SER A 39 -38.45 -7.63 31.13
C SER A 39 -38.61 -7.16 29.69
N LEU A 40 -39.76 -6.57 29.38
CA LEU A 40 -39.99 -5.92 28.09
C LEU A 40 -39.12 -4.66 27.93
N GLY A 41 -38.93 -3.86 28.99
CA GLY A 41 -38.02 -2.72 29.01
C GLY A 41 -36.55 -3.11 28.74
N ASN A 42 -36.10 -4.26 29.25
CA ASN A 42 -34.78 -4.80 28.90
C ASN A 42 -34.68 -5.20 27.42
N LYS A 43 -35.74 -5.76 26.83
CA LYS A 43 -35.77 -6.09 25.39
C LYS A 43 -35.76 -4.85 24.50
N ILE A 44 -36.39 -3.77 24.96
CA ILE A 44 -36.26 -2.45 24.32
C ILE A 44 -34.81 -1.94 24.42
N GLY A 45 -34.15 -2.13 25.56
CA GLY A 45 -32.73 -1.78 25.71
C GLY A 45 -31.78 -2.67 24.89
N ASP A 46 -32.08 -3.95 24.72
CA ASP A 46 -31.35 -4.85 23.83
C ASP A 46 -31.43 -4.37 22.38
N LEU A 47 -32.61 -3.92 21.94
CA LEU A 47 -32.83 -3.34 20.62
C LEU A 47 -31.97 -2.09 20.41
N ASP A 48 -31.87 -1.23 21.44
CA ASP A 48 -30.99 -0.06 21.42
C ASP A 48 -29.49 -0.40 21.34
N ASN A 49 -29.10 -1.63 21.67
CA ASN A 49 -27.72 -2.09 21.55
C ASN A 49 -27.50 -2.93 20.28
N GLY A 50 -28.41 -2.85 19.30
CA GLY A 50 -28.32 -3.57 18.03
C GLY A 50 -28.75 -5.04 18.10
N LYS A 51 -29.26 -5.52 19.24
CA LYS A 51 -29.73 -6.91 19.39
C LYS A 51 -31.19 -7.03 18.95
N VAL A 52 -31.40 -7.14 17.64
CA VAL A 52 -32.73 -7.14 17.01
C VAL A 52 -33.50 -8.47 17.14
N SER A 53 -32.80 -9.59 17.31
CA SER A 53 -33.33 -10.97 17.15
C SER A 53 -34.70 -11.28 17.76
N TRP A 54 -34.98 -10.82 18.99
CA TRP A 54 -36.25 -11.08 19.66
C TRP A 54 -37.43 -10.36 18.98
N TRP A 55 -37.25 -9.08 18.66
CA TRP A 55 -38.25 -8.26 17.99
C TRP A 55 -38.50 -8.75 16.57
N THR A 56 -37.43 -9.18 15.89
CA THR A 56 -37.49 -9.77 14.55
C THR A 56 -38.31 -11.07 14.51
N ASN A 57 -38.29 -11.85 15.59
CA ASN A 57 -39.10 -13.07 15.73
C ASN A 57 -40.55 -12.81 16.21
N ASN A 58 -40.86 -11.60 16.65
CA ASN A 58 -42.18 -11.19 17.16
C ASN A 58 -42.72 -9.95 16.40
N PRO A 59 -43.03 -10.07 15.10
CA PRO A 59 -43.33 -8.93 14.25
C PRO A 59 -44.57 -8.14 14.67
N GLU A 60 -45.58 -8.78 15.26
CA GLU A 60 -46.78 -8.08 15.77
C GLU A 60 -46.45 -7.20 16.98
N LYS A 61 -45.53 -7.65 17.86
CA LYS A 61 -45.06 -6.87 19.02
C LYS A 61 -44.19 -5.70 18.59
N ALA A 62 -43.36 -5.90 17.56
CA ALA A 62 -42.58 -4.85 16.95
C ALA A 62 -43.48 -3.76 16.34
N LYS A 63 -44.55 -4.15 15.63
CA LYS A 63 -45.53 -3.20 15.07
C LYS A 63 -46.17 -2.33 16.14
N CYS A 64 -46.54 -2.90 17.29
CA CYS A 64 -47.07 -2.12 18.41
C CYS A 64 -46.05 -1.12 18.99
N LEU A 65 -44.77 -1.50 19.07
CA LEU A 65 -43.70 -0.59 19.49
C LEU A 65 -43.52 0.57 18.50
N ALA A 66 -43.49 0.27 17.21
CA ALA A 66 -43.42 1.26 16.12
C ALA A 66 -44.63 2.20 16.12
N GLU A 67 -45.84 1.67 16.23
CA GLU A 67 -47.10 2.44 16.30
C GLU A 67 -47.12 3.38 17.53
N LEU A 68 -46.67 2.88 18.69
CA LEU A 68 -46.63 3.70 19.90
C LEU A 68 -45.61 4.83 19.80
N LEU A 69 -44.49 4.58 19.15
CA LEU A 69 -43.40 5.53 18.94
C LEU A 69 -43.59 6.43 17.71
N ASP A 70 -44.64 6.20 16.90
CA ASP A 70 -44.94 6.93 15.66
C ASP A 70 -43.75 6.96 14.70
N VAL A 71 -43.06 5.83 14.60
CA VAL A 71 -41.94 5.62 13.68
C VAL A 71 -42.17 4.35 12.88
N PRO A 72 -41.70 4.27 11.63
CA PRO A 72 -41.68 3.02 10.89
C PRO A 72 -40.79 1.97 11.58
N LEU A 73 -40.99 0.69 11.26
CA LEU A 73 -40.23 -0.42 11.87
C LEU A 73 -38.75 -0.38 11.47
N GLU A 74 -38.49 0.12 10.28
CA GLU A 74 -37.19 0.27 9.65
C GLU A 74 -36.31 1.25 10.46
N ASP A 75 -36.89 2.34 10.96
CA ASP A 75 -36.21 3.29 11.85
C ASP A 75 -35.85 2.67 13.20
N LEU A 76 -36.47 1.53 13.56
CA LEU A 76 -36.12 0.71 14.72
C LEU A 76 -35.00 -0.32 14.44
N GLY A 77 -34.43 -0.32 13.24
CA GLY A 77 -33.50 -1.35 12.77
C GLY A 77 -34.17 -2.71 12.56
N LEU A 78 -35.50 -2.74 12.43
CA LEU A 78 -36.32 -3.97 12.37
C LEU A 78 -36.89 -4.21 10.97
N HIS A 79 -36.08 -4.79 10.09
CA HIS A 79 -36.42 -4.97 8.66
C HIS A 79 -37.12 -6.32 8.34
N GLY A 80 -38.01 -6.81 9.22
CA GLY A 80 -38.72 -8.09 9.03
C GLY A 80 -37.91 -9.34 9.44
N LYS A 81 -38.48 -10.56 9.29
CA LYS A 81 -37.91 -11.83 9.84
C LYS A 81 -36.42 -12.01 9.51
N ALA A 82 -35.63 -12.43 10.52
CA ALA A 82 -34.18 -12.64 10.39
C ALA A 82 -33.90 -13.75 9.36
N GLN A 83 -33.34 -13.38 8.22
CA GLN A 83 -32.94 -14.33 7.17
C GLN A 83 -31.46 -14.66 7.29
N LYS A 84 -31.10 -15.93 7.01
CA LYS A 84 -29.70 -16.36 6.94
C LYS A 84 -29.02 -15.73 5.72
N GLY A 85 -27.90 -15.02 5.93
CA GLY A 85 -27.14 -14.36 4.87
C GLY A 85 -27.29 -12.85 4.81
N VAL A 86 -27.84 -12.24 5.88
CA VAL A 86 -28.05 -10.80 5.97
C VAL A 86 -26.89 -10.13 6.73
N PHE A 87 -26.41 -9.00 6.23
CA PHE A 87 -25.37 -8.16 6.85
C PHE A 87 -25.97 -6.86 7.39
N GLY A 88 -25.83 -6.61 8.68
CA GLY A 88 -26.24 -5.34 9.30
C GLY A 88 -25.06 -4.40 9.48
N PHE A 89 -25.29 -3.10 9.26
CA PHE A 89 -24.28 -2.06 9.39
C PHE A 89 -24.41 -1.42 10.77
N GLN A 90 -23.39 -1.57 11.62
CA GLN A 90 -23.43 -1.00 12.98
C GLN A 90 -23.34 0.53 12.96
N GLU A 91 -22.67 1.06 11.95
CA GLU A 91 -22.44 2.47 11.67
C GLU A 91 -23.72 3.17 11.19
N PHE A 92 -24.65 2.42 10.60
CA PHE A 92 -25.93 2.90 10.07
C PHE A 92 -27.04 1.84 10.31
N PRO A 93 -27.53 1.68 11.57
CA PRO A 93 -28.47 0.62 11.93
C PRO A 93 -29.84 0.70 11.26
N GLU A 94 -30.30 1.91 10.92
CA GLU A 94 -31.58 2.17 10.23
C GLU A 94 -31.49 1.80 8.73
N PHE A 95 -30.28 1.65 8.20
CA PHE A 95 -30.09 1.23 6.82
C PHE A 95 -30.47 -0.26 6.66
N PRO A 96 -31.33 -0.59 5.68
CA PRO A 96 -31.77 -1.95 5.45
C PRO A 96 -30.58 -2.93 5.36
N PRO A 97 -30.56 -3.96 6.21
CA PRO A 97 -29.55 -4.99 6.18
C PRO A 97 -29.43 -5.56 4.78
N LEU A 98 -28.20 -5.79 4.34
CA LEU A 98 -27.93 -6.29 3.01
C LEU A 98 -28.17 -7.78 2.95
N ASP A 99 -29.10 -8.24 2.12
CA ASP A 99 -29.16 -9.64 1.73
C ASP A 99 -27.99 -9.95 0.79
N LEU A 100 -26.89 -10.42 1.37
CA LEU A 100 -25.63 -10.72 0.68
C LEU A 100 -25.79 -11.79 -0.42
N LYS A 101 -26.94 -12.46 -0.53
CA LYS A 101 -27.21 -13.45 -1.59
C LYS A 101 -27.96 -12.87 -2.78
N ARG A 102 -28.82 -11.89 -2.55
CA ARG A 102 -29.80 -11.41 -3.54
C ARG A 102 -29.51 -10.01 -4.03
N GLU A 103 -28.85 -9.22 -3.20
CA GLU A 103 -28.53 -7.85 -3.49
C GLU A 103 -27.06 -7.70 -3.89
N GLU A 104 -26.80 -6.73 -4.75
CA GLU A 104 -25.46 -6.44 -5.24
C GLU A 104 -24.62 -5.75 -4.16
N PRO A 105 -23.40 -6.24 -3.86
CA PRO A 105 -22.53 -5.62 -2.88
C PRO A 105 -21.98 -4.28 -3.37
N TRP A 106 -21.47 -3.45 -2.44
CA TRP A 106 -20.73 -2.27 -2.84
C TRP A 106 -19.39 -2.64 -3.49
N HIS A 107 -18.89 -1.77 -4.36
CA HIS A 107 -17.57 -1.91 -4.99
C HIS A 107 -16.79 -0.61 -4.78
N LEU A 108 -15.94 -0.60 -3.74
CA LEU A 108 -15.28 0.61 -3.21
C LEU A 108 -13.75 0.54 -3.26
N ALA A 109 -13.20 -0.65 -3.49
CA ALA A 109 -11.78 -0.91 -3.43
C ALA A 109 -11.41 -1.96 -4.48
N GLU A 110 -10.13 -1.97 -4.81
CA GLU A 110 -9.49 -2.91 -5.70
C GLU A 110 -8.35 -3.61 -4.96
N GLU A 111 -8.03 -4.80 -5.41
CA GLU A 111 -7.01 -5.64 -4.82
C GLU A 111 -5.66 -5.34 -5.51
N VAL A 112 -4.63 -5.00 -4.74
CA VAL A 112 -3.31 -4.61 -5.25
C VAL A 112 -2.23 -5.55 -4.75
N LEU A 113 -1.43 -6.11 -5.64
CA LEU A 113 -0.34 -7.02 -5.30
C LEU A 113 0.89 -6.27 -4.72
N ASP A 114 1.66 -6.91 -3.83
CA ASP A 114 2.87 -6.35 -3.18
C ASP A 114 3.89 -5.89 -4.24
N PRO A 115 4.47 -4.69 -4.16
CA PRO A 115 5.41 -4.17 -5.16
C PRO A 115 6.65 -5.04 -5.41
N LYS A 116 7.18 -5.72 -4.38
CA LYS A 116 8.28 -6.70 -4.54
C LYS A 116 7.83 -7.91 -5.35
N GLN A 117 6.53 -8.13 -5.40
CA GLN A 117 5.88 -9.23 -6.07
C GLN A 117 5.22 -8.86 -7.40
N VAL A 118 4.99 -7.57 -7.60
CA VAL A 118 4.62 -6.96 -8.87
C VAL A 118 5.85 -7.06 -9.75
N LEU A 119 5.91 -8.17 -10.48
CA LEU A 119 6.89 -8.38 -11.52
C LEU A 119 6.91 -7.14 -12.41
N PRO A 120 8.09 -6.66 -12.80
CA PRO A 120 8.49 -6.62 -14.20
C PRO A 120 7.56 -6.18 -15.35
N GLY A 121 6.27 -5.85 -15.21
CA GLY A 121 5.34 -5.68 -16.35
C GLY A 121 4.36 -6.85 -16.55
N SER A 122 3.75 -7.38 -15.49
CA SER A 122 2.66 -8.38 -15.60
C SER A 122 1.35 -7.73 -16.07
N PHE A 123 0.67 -8.33 -17.07
CA PHE A 123 -0.67 -8.00 -17.55
C PHE A 123 -1.58 -9.23 -17.61
N GLY A 124 -1.90 -9.77 -16.45
CA GLY A 124 -3.28 -9.85 -16.02
C GLY A 124 -3.35 -9.00 -14.77
N GLU A 125 -4.48 -8.34 -14.49
CA GLU A 125 -4.75 -8.06 -13.09
C GLU A 125 -4.90 -9.43 -12.46
N ASP A 126 -3.79 -9.95 -11.90
CA ASP A 126 -3.88 -10.92 -10.82
C ASP A 126 -5.01 -10.33 -9.93
N SER A 127 -6.09 -11.09 -9.77
CA SER A 127 -7.35 -10.54 -9.27
C SER A 127 -8.03 -11.57 -8.41
N LEU A 128 -8.61 -11.11 -7.31
CA LEU A 128 -9.38 -11.95 -6.42
C LEU A 128 -10.81 -12.19 -6.91
N ASP A 129 -11.17 -11.81 -8.14
CA ASP A 129 -12.52 -11.97 -8.69
C ASP A 129 -13.04 -13.41 -8.70
N ARG A 130 -12.15 -14.40 -8.74
CA ARG A 130 -12.50 -15.83 -8.62
C ARG A 130 -13.03 -16.18 -7.24
N TRP A 131 -12.43 -15.57 -6.22
CA TRP A 131 -12.92 -15.65 -4.86
C TRP A 131 -14.25 -14.93 -4.72
N PHE A 132 -14.40 -13.79 -5.38
CA PHE A 132 -15.54 -12.90 -5.21
C PHE A 132 -16.73 -13.25 -6.11
N GLY A 133 -16.50 -14.10 -7.10
CA GLY A 133 -17.55 -14.65 -7.94
C GLY A 133 -18.08 -13.71 -9.03
N ARG A 134 -17.24 -12.78 -9.51
CA ARG A 134 -17.61 -11.74 -10.50
C ARG A 134 -17.60 -12.22 -11.97
N GLU A 135 -17.25 -13.49 -12.25
CA GLU A 135 -17.20 -14.03 -13.62
C GLU A 135 -18.58 -14.17 -14.31
N VAL A 136 -18.62 -13.90 -15.62
CA VAL A 136 -19.81 -13.94 -16.50
C VAL A 136 -20.36 -15.37 -16.64
N ARG A 137 -21.70 -15.49 -16.71
CA ARG A 137 -22.43 -16.75 -16.90
C ARG A 137 -21.89 -17.54 -18.11
N GLY A 138 -21.28 -18.69 -17.84
CA GLY A 138 -20.88 -19.66 -18.86
C GLY A 138 -19.64 -20.48 -18.51
N SER A 139 -18.74 -19.99 -17.63
CA SER A 139 -17.46 -20.67 -17.35
C SER A 139 -16.90 -20.44 -15.94
N TRP A 140 -17.71 -20.61 -14.88
CA TRP A 140 -17.19 -20.50 -13.51
C TRP A 140 -16.15 -21.59 -13.22
N ARG A 141 -14.96 -21.18 -12.76
CA ARG A 141 -13.92 -22.09 -12.27
C ARG A 141 -13.62 -21.81 -10.80
N PRO A 142 -13.40 -22.86 -9.98
CA PRO A 142 -12.95 -22.66 -8.60
C PRO A 142 -11.56 -21.98 -8.59
N PRO A 143 -11.27 -21.11 -7.61
CA PRO A 143 -9.94 -20.51 -7.49
C PRO A 143 -8.90 -21.57 -7.14
N HIS A 144 -7.70 -21.38 -7.69
CA HIS A 144 -6.57 -22.29 -7.58
C HIS A 144 -5.33 -21.61 -6.97
N GLU A 145 -5.31 -20.28 -6.86
CA GLU A 145 -4.16 -19.52 -6.34
C GLU A 145 -4.12 -19.51 -4.81
N MET A 146 -2.92 -19.30 -4.26
CA MET A 146 -2.72 -18.98 -2.86
C MET A 146 -2.57 -17.47 -2.73
N ASP A 147 -3.57 -16.85 -2.11
CA ASP A 147 -3.70 -15.42 -1.98
C ASP A 147 -3.69 -15.02 -0.51
N TRP A 148 -2.88 -14.02 -0.20
CA TRP A 148 -2.77 -13.40 1.10
C TRP A 148 -3.23 -11.95 1.01
N LEU A 149 -4.47 -11.66 1.37
CA LEU A 149 -5.07 -10.32 1.31
C LEU A 149 -4.96 -9.56 2.62
N HIS A 150 -4.13 -8.52 2.60
CA HIS A 150 -4.06 -7.50 3.62
C HIS A 150 -5.20 -6.48 3.45
N VAL A 151 -6.10 -6.38 4.42
CA VAL A 151 -7.18 -5.38 4.44
C VAL A 151 -7.06 -4.51 5.69
N SER A 152 -6.82 -3.21 5.50
CA SER A 152 -6.68 -2.24 6.59
C SER A 152 -8.01 -1.67 7.08
N ASP A 153 -9.01 -1.53 6.20
CA ASP A 153 -10.35 -1.05 6.57
C ASP A 153 -11.17 -2.18 7.20
N GLU A 154 -11.46 -2.04 8.50
CA GLU A 154 -12.09 -3.09 9.28
C GLU A 154 -13.53 -3.41 8.83
N LEU A 155 -14.34 -2.38 8.53
CA LEU A 155 -15.70 -2.59 8.05
C LEU A 155 -15.66 -3.30 6.70
N HIS A 156 -14.75 -2.89 5.81
CA HIS A 156 -14.56 -3.55 4.53
C HIS A 156 -14.10 -5.01 4.71
N ARG A 157 -13.17 -5.29 5.62
CA ARG A 157 -12.66 -6.65 5.91
C ARG A 157 -13.76 -7.57 6.41
N GLN A 158 -14.57 -7.09 7.37
CA GLN A 158 -15.70 -7.84 7.92
C GLN A 158 -16.77 -8.06 6.86
N PHE A 159 -17.13 -7.01 6.12
CA PHE A 159 -18.09 -7.07 5.03
C PHE A 159 -17.65 -8.07 3.97
N LEU A 160 -16.42 -7.97 3.48
CA LEU A 160 -15.83 -8.85 2.48
C LEU A 160 -15.91 -10.31 2.94
N SER A 161 -15.42 -10.60 4.14
CA SER A 161 -15.41 -11.97 4.68
C SER A 161 -16.83 -12.52 4.83
N LYS A 162 -17.80 -11.72 5.28
CA LYS A 162 -19.21 -12.14 5.44
C LYS A 162 -19.93 -12.31 4.12
N MET A 163 -19.71 -11.40 3.17
CA MET A 163 -20.21 -11.48 1.80
C MET A 163 -19.78 -12.79 1.16
N LEU A 164 -18.48 -13.11 1.21
CA LEU A 164 -17.96 -14.34 0.64
C LEU A 164 -18.60 -15.58 1.26
N GLY A 165 -18.81 -15.58 2.59
CA GLY A 165 -19.50 -16.66 3.27
C GLY A 165 -20.97 -16.78 2.88
N ALA A 166 -21.65 -15.67 2.62
CA ALA A 166 -23.05 -15.66 2.25
C ALA A 166 -23.31 -16.09 0.81
N THR A 167 -22.39 -15.81 -0.14
CA THR A 167 -22.48 -16.35 -1.51
C THR A 167 -22.59 -17.87 -1.52
N GLY A 168 -22.08 -18.54 -0.47
CA GLY A 168 -22.08 -19.98 -0.33
C GLY A 168 -21.21 -20.70 -1.36
N ARG A 169 -20.40 -19.96 -2.13
CA ARG A 169 -19.52 -20.51 -3.17
C ARG A 169 -18.31 -21.21 -2.54
N HIS A 170 -17.72 -20.62 -1.51
CA HIS A 170 -16.58 -21.16 -0.78
C HIS A 170 -16.84 -21.17 0.71
N GLU A 171 -16.24 -22.14 1.41
CA GLU A 171 -16.27 -22.17 2.85
C GLU A 171 -15.42 -21.01 3.39
N VAL A 172 -15.98 -20.23 4.33
CA VAL A 172 -15.27 -19.18 5.05
C VAL A 172 -15.07 -19.61 6.50
N VAL A 173 -13.83 -19.64 6.94
CA VAL A 173 -13.41 -20.01 8.30
C VAL A 173 -12.88 -18.77 9.01
N TYR A 174 -13.31 -18.56 10.24
CA TYR A 174 -12.83 -17.48 11.11
C TYR A 174 -12.01 -18.10 12.24
N VAL A 175 -10.74 -17.71 12.34
CA VAL A 175 -9.78 -18.25 13.32
C VAL A 175 -8.91 -17.12 13.85
N GLU A 176 -8.23 -17.37 14.96
CA GLU A 176 -7.24 -16.41 15.46
C GLU A 176 -5.98 -16.46 14.60
N THR A 177 -5.48 -17.66 14.29
CA THR A 177 -4.25 -17.93 13.50
C THR A 177 -4.49 -18.97 12.38
N LEU A 178 -3.61 -19.04 11.36
CA LEU A 178 -3.81 -19.94 10.21
C LEU A 178 -3.60 -21.43 10.59
N ALA A 179 -2.69 -21.71 11.52
CA ALA A 179 -2.38 -23.06 12.01
C ALA A 179 -3.59 -23.77 12.63
N GLU A 180 -4.50 -23.02 13.29
CA GLU A 180 -5.77 -23.56 13.81
C GLU A 180 -6.65 -24.19 12.72
N ALA A 181 -6.47 -23.74 11.48
CA ALA A 181 -7.19 -24.25 10.31
C ALA A 181 -6.44 -25.37 9.57
N ALA A 182 -5.30 -25.91 10.06
CA ALA A 182 -4.48 -26.90 9.35
C ALA A 182 -5.27 -28.13 8.86
N THR A 183 -6.17 -28.67 9.68
CA THR A 183 -7.02 -29.82 9.29
C THR A 183 -7.97 -29.46 8.13
N ARG A 184 -8.42 -28.19 8.07
CA ARG A 184 -9.25 -27.69 6.98
C ARG A 184 -8.43 -27.34 5.74
N LEU A 185 -7.20 -26.85 5.91
CA LEU A 185 -6.26 -26.55 4.82
C LEU A 185 -5.86 -27.80 4.01
N ALA A 186 -5.83 -28.97 4.65
CA ALA A 186 -5.61 -30.26 3.98
C ALA A 186 -6.74 -30.65 3.01
N ASN A 187 -7.91 -30.01 3.09
CA ASN A 187 -9.02 -30.24 2.18
C ASN A 187 -8.71 -29.61 0.81
N PRO A 188 -8.81 -30.37 -0.30
CA PRO A 188 -8.54 -29.86 -1.65
C PRO A 188 -9.62 -28.90 -2.18
N LYS A 189 -10.64 -28.57 -1.39
CA LYS A 189 -11.66 -27.58 -1.75
C LYS A 189 -11.14 -26.15 -1.53
N PRO A 190 -11.50 -25.20 -2.41
CA PRO A 190 -11.14 -23.81 -2.19
C PRO A 190 -11.71 -23.30 -0.87
N LEU A 191 -10.86 -22.58 -0.13
CA LEU A 191 -11.11 -22.19 1.25
C LEU A 191 -10.76 -20.71 1.42
N ILE A 192 -11.58 -20.01 2.18
CA ILE A 192 -11.31 -18.64 2.60
C ILE A 192 -11.11 -18.66 4.11
N ILE A 193 -10.02 -18.07 4.58
CA ILE A 193 -9.69 -18.00 6.00
C ILE A 193 -9.52 -16.54 6.38
N SER A 194 -10.35 -16.06 7.29
CA SER A 194 -10.20 -14.74 7.89
C SER A 194 -9.50 -14.89 9.24
N VAL A 195 -8.30 -14.32 9.33
CA VAL A 195 -7.46 -14.35 10.55
C VAL A 195 -7.52 -13.00 11.28
N SER A 196 -7.21 -13.04 12.57
CA SER A 196 -7.05 -11.83 13.38
C SER A 196 -5.61 -11.63 13.88
N HIS A 197 -4.79 -12.69 13.93
CA HIS A 197 -3.42 -12.70 14.46
C HIS A 197 -2.46 -13.60 13.63
N ASP A 198 -1.15 -13.38 13.77
CA ASP A 198 -0.06 -14.07 13.05
C ASP A 198 0.49 -15.27 13.85
N GLY A 199 0.65 -16.44 13.22
CA GLY A 199 1.09 -17.71 13.83
C GLY A 199 2.49 -18.22 13.45
N GLY A 200 3.24 -17.57 12.56
CA GLY A 200 4.65 -17.91 12.24
C GLY A 200 4.87 -19.20 11.42
N ASP A 201 5.94 -19.98 11.69
CA ASP A 201 6.33 -21.17 10.89
C ASP A 201 5.25 -22.26 10.81
N GLN A 202 4.40 -22.35 11.83
CA GLN A 202 3.27 -23.30 11.84
C GLN A 202 2.23 -22.93 10.79
N ASP A 203 2.04 -21.64 10.52
CA ASP A 203 1.18 -21.15 9.44
C ASP A 203 1.79 -21.50 8.06
N LEU A 204 3.12 -21.40 7.90
CA LEU A 204 3.84 -21.76 6.66
C LEU A 204 3.80 -23.26 6.35
N LEU A 205 3.96 -24.12 7.36
CA LEU A 205 3.85 -25.58 7.17
C LEU A 205 2.42 -25.99 6.84
N ALA A 206 1.43 -25.38 7.49
CA ALA A 206 0.02 -25.59 7.16
C ALA A 206 -0.30 -25.12 5.74
N LEU A 207 0.31 -24.02 5.30
CA LEU A 207 0.19 -23.48 3.95
C LEU A 207 0.87 -24.38 2.90
N ALA A 208 2.10 -24.85 3.14
CA ALA A 208 2.84 -25.74 2.23
C ALA A 208 2.17 -27.10 2.09
N GLY A 209 1.54 -27.60 3.16
CA GLY A 209 0.75 -28.84 3.16
C GLY A 209 -0.55 -28.75 2.36
N ARG A 210 -0.96 -27.55 1.95
CA ARG A 210 -2.15 -27.36 1.11
C ARG A 210 -1.87 -27.82 -0.33
N PRO A 211 -2.82 -28.49 -1.00
CA PRO A 211 -2.73 -28.76 -2.43
C PRO A 211 -2.59 -27.46 -3.26
N ARG A 212 -1.63 -27.39 -4.20
CA ARG A 212 -1.33 -26.21 -5.05
C ARG A 212 -2.56 -25.68 -5.78
N ASP A 213 -3.41 -26.59 -6.23
CA ASP A 213 -4.59 -26.25 -7.01
C ASP A 213 -5.83 -26.06 -6.12
N ALA A 214 -5.69 -26.24 -4.81
CA ALA A 214 -6.73 -25.92 -3.87
C ALA A 214 -6.55 -24.44 -3.52
N GLY A 215 -7.29 -23.56 -4.18
CA GLY A 215 -7.17 -22.13 -3.95
C GLY A 215 -7.31 -21.82 -2.47
N LEU A 216 -6.51 -20.90 -1.96
CA LEU A 216 -6.63 -20.36 -0.62
C LEU A 216 -6.70 -18.85 -0.67
N LEU A 217 -7.67 -18.24 0.00
CA LEU A 217 -7.63 -16.82 0.30
C LEU A 217 -7.52 -16.63 1.81
N VAL A 218 -6.40 -16.08 2.25
CA VAL A 218 -6.20 -15.62 3.62
C VAL A 218 -6.51 -14.12 3.67
N ILE A 219 -7.48 -13.71 4.49
CA ILE A 219 -7.83 -12.30 4.71
C ILE A 219 -7.30 -11.91 6.09
N ALA A 220 -6.28 -11.05 6.11
CA ALA A 220 -5.52 -10.70 7.32
C ALA A 220 -5.37 -9.18 7.49
N PRO A 221 -5.18 -8.69 8.72
CA PRO A 221 -4.76 -7.31 8.98
C PRO A 221 -3.22 -7.11 8.89
N PHE A 222 -2.44 -8.10 8.42
CA PHE A 222 -0.96 -8.08 8.36
C PHE A 222 -0.38 -8.88 7.16
N LYS A 223 0.97 -8.96 7.01
CA LYS A 223 1.73 -9.57 5.88
C LYS A 223 2.62 -10.78 6.31
N LEU A 224 3.10 -11.64 5.37
CA LEU A 224 3.88 -12.92 5.59
C LEU A 224 5.43 -12.85 5.25
N VAL A 225 6.28 -13.76 5.79
CA VAL A 225 7.80 -13.84 5.80
C VAL A 225 8.50 -14.56 4.56
N GLU A 226 9.86 -14.46 4.33
CA GLU A 226 10.70 -14.83 3.10
C GLU A 226 12.13 -15.56 3.37
N ARG A 227 12.81 -16.28 2.40
CA ARG A 227 14.10 -17.14 2.47
C ARG A 227 15.39 -16.73 1.62
N GLU A 228 16.47 -17.57 1.49
CA GLU A 228 17.78 -17.38 0.72
C GLU A 228 17.96 -18.18 -0.65
N GLU A 229 18.91 -17.80 -1.55
CA GLU A 229 19.05 -18.15 -3.02
C GLU A 229 20.10 -19.25 -3.44
N THR A 230 19.97 -19.92 -4.62
CA THR A 230 20.81 -21.08 -5.11
C THR A 230 21.81 -20.84 -6.26
N SER A 231 21.64 -19.81 -7.07
CA SER A 231 22.67 -19.35 -8.02
C SER A 231 22.69 -17.83 -8.00
N SER A 232 23.82 -17.22 -8.36
CA SER A 232 23.97 -15.77 -8.38
C SER A 232 22.98 -15.07 -9.33
N ALA A 233 22.30 -15.83 -10.21
CA ALA A 233 21.21 -15.38 -11.05
C ALA A 233 20.06 -16.43 -11.12
N GLU A 234 19.58 -16.89 -9.96
CA GLU A 234 18.55 -17.93 -9.84
C GLU A 234 17.21 -17.55 -10.49
N PHE A 235 16.97 -16.25 -10.58
CA PHE A 235 15.85 -15.66 -11.28
C PHE A 235 15.96 -15.83 -12.82
N LEU A 236 17.17 -15.71 -13.38
CA LEU A 236 17.44 -15.99 -14.80
C LEU A 236 17.48 -17.48 -15.08
N SER A 237 17.54 -18.28 -14.01
CA SER A 237 17.79 -19.69 -14.13
C SER A 237 16.64 -20.39 -14.82
N TRP A 238 17.03 -21.24 -15.76
CA TRP A 238 16.13 -22.23 -16.30
C TRP A 238 15.48 -23.10 -15.21
N GLU A 239 16.09 -23.29 -14.04
CA GLU A 239 15.64 -24.15 -12.96
C GLU A 239 14.50 -23.55 -12.13
N SER A 240 14.58 -22.24 -11.90
CA SER A 240 13.42 -21.41 -11.53
C SER A 240 12.31 -21.57 -12.56
N SER A 241 12.70 -21.77 -13.82
CA SER A 241 11.80 -22.11 -14.93
C SER A 241 11.43 -23.62 -15.04
N THR A 242 11.97 -24.57 -14.20
CA THR A 242 11.75 -26.05 -14.34
C THR A 242 11.49 -27.01 -13.12
N THR A 243 11.66 -26.67 -11.81
CA THR A 243 11.60 -27.60 -10.60
C THR A 243 10.17 -28.03 -10.08
N ARG A 244 9.99 -29.12 -9.24
CA ARG A 244 8.65 -29.76 -8.86
C ARG A 244 8.49 -30.30 -7.38
N GLY A 245 7.26 -30.55 -6.86
CA GLY A 245 6.99 -31.26 -5.56
C GLY A 245 6.65 -30.39 -4.31
N LEU A 246 6.50 -30.95 -3.09
CA LEU A 246 6.23 -30.20 -1.82
C LEU A 246 7.43 -29.32 -1.41
N GLU A 247 8.64 -29.76 -1.72
CA GLU A 247 9.85 -28.97 -1.52
C GLU A 247 9.87 -27.75 -2.44
N ARG A 248 9.50 -27.91 -3.73
CA ARG A 248 9.25 -26.77 -4.60
C ARG A 248 8.18 -25.85 -4.00
N ARG A 249 7.16 -26.36 -3.29
CA ARG A 249 6.14 -25.52 -2.64
C ARG A 249 6.69 -24.67 -1.54
N THR A 250 7.38 -25.25 -0.57
CA THR A 250 7.97 -24.45 0.51
C THR A 250 9.03 -23.49 -0.04
N PHE A 251 9.83 -23.96 -0.99
CA PHE A 251 10.83 -23.18 -1.71
C PHE A 251 10.22 -21.99 -2.44
N ASP A 252 9.05 -22.15 -3.05
CA ASP A 252 8.33 -21.12 -3.79
C ASP A 252 7.53 -20.18 -2.87
N LEU A 253 6.91 -20.70 -1.80
CA LEU A 253 6.11 -19.91 -0.85
C LEU A 253 7.00 -18.94 -0.05
N THR A 254 8.21 -19.39 0.28
CA THR A 254 9.19 -18.60 1.02
C THR A 254 10.18 -17.89 0.10
N ALA A 255 10.25 -18.23 -1.20
CA ALA A 255 11.18 -17.59 -2.14
C ALA A 255 11.10 -16.07 -2.00
N PRO A 256 12.25 -15.39 -1.78
CA PRO A 256 12.28 -13.95 -1.97
C PRO A 256 11.92 -13.75 -3.45
N LYS A 257 10.87 -12.99 -3.76
CA LYS A 257 10.29 -13.02 -5.13
C LYS A 257 11.21 -12.46 -6.22
N TRP A 258 12.45 -12.07 -5.89
CA TRP A 258 13.49 -11.84 -6.87
C TRP A 258 13.85 -13.12 -7.61
N SER A 259 13.70 -14.32 -7.01
CA SER A 259 13.66 -15.58 -7.74
C SER A 259 12.27 -15.76 -8.38
N PHE A 260 12.16 -16.01 -9.70
CA PHE A 260 10.91 -16.18 -10.49
C PHE A 260 9.99 -17.36 -10.06
N GLY A 261 10.11 -17.88 -8.84
CA GLY A 261 9.38 -19.02 -8.30
C GLY A 261 8.36 -18.71 -7.20
N GLY A 262 7.96 -17.47 -6.91
CA GLY A 262 7.02 -17.20 -5.81
C GLY A 262 5.61 -17.83 -5.97
N GLU A 263 5.21 -18.80 -5.14
CA GLU A 263 3.89 -19.50 -5.19
C GLU A 263 2.74 -18.76 -4.48
N LEU A 264 3.06 -17.69 -3.75
CA LEU A 264 2.11 -16.94 -2.93
C LEU A 264 1.95 -15.51 -3.43
N ASN A 265 0.71 -15.11 -3.68
CA ASN A 265 0.36 -13.72 -3.98
C ASN A 265 0.06 -12.97 -2.68
N ARG A 266 0.80 -11.89 -2.43
CA ARG A 266 0.63 -11.02 -1.27
C ARG A 266 -0.12 -9.78 -1.76
N TRP A 267 -1.40 -9.70 -1.44
CA TRP A 267 -2.32 -8.63 -1.81
C TRP A 267 -2.48 -7.60 -0.70
N THR A 268 -2.87 -6.40 -1.08
CA THR A 268 -3.34 -5.31 -0.24
C THR A 268 -4.57 -4.70 -0.87
N LEU A 269 -5.67 -4.59 -0.13
CA LEU A 269 -6.88 -3.94 -0.61
C LEU A 269 -6.71 -2.42 -0.60
N ARG A 270 -6.75 -1.79 -1.78
CA ARG A 270 -6.60 -0.34 -2.00
C ARG A 270 -7.94 0.28 -2.39
N LYS A 271 -8.34 1.39 -1.76
CA LYS A 271 -9.59 2.09 -2.12
C LYS A 271 -9.49 2.73 -3.51
N LEU A 272 -10.58 2.66 -4.29
CA LEU A 272 -10.69 3.28 -5.61
C LEU A 272 -10.68 4.81 -5.50
N PRO A 273 -10.24 5.59 -6.50
CA PRO A 273 -10.23 7.05 -6.42
C PRO A 273 -11.60 7.70 -6.15
N ASP A 274 -12.69 7.13 -6.67
CA ASP A 274 -14.09 7.61 -6.58
C ASP A 274 -14.94 6.79 -5.59
N TRP A 275 -14.29 6.11 -4.63
CA TRP A 275 -14.97 5.17 -3.74
C TRP A 275 -16.11 5.80 -2.92
N ARG A 276 -16.02 7.10 -2.58
CA ARG A 276 -17.05 7.80 -1.80
C ARG A 276 -18.32 8.00 -2.61
N GLU A 277 -18.19 8.46 -3.84
CA GLU A 277 -19.30 8.64 -4.77
C GLU A 277 -20.02 7.30 -5.04
N ARG A 278 -19.25 6.22 -5.23
CA ARG A 278 -19.79 4.86 -5.43
C ARG A 278 -20.59 4.39 -4.22
N LEU A 279 -20.08 4.61 -3.00
CA LEU A 279 -20.77 4.25 -1.77
C LEU A 279 -22.09 5.01 -1.63
N LEU A 280 -22.08 6.33 -1.85
CA LEU A 280 -23.28 7.17 -1.74
C LEU A 280 -24.38 6.73 -2.71
N ALA A 281 -24.03 6.54 -3.99
CA ALA A 281 -24.97 6.09 -5.01
C ALA A 281 -25.58 4.73 -4.66
N TRP A 282 -24.76 3.80 -4.16
CA TRP A 282 -25.21 2.50 -3.71
C TRP A 282 -26.22 2.59 -2.54
N ILE A 283 -25.99 3.50 -1.58
CA ILE A 283 -26.92 3.73 -0.46
C ILE A 283 -28.27 4.27 -0.94
N GLU A 284 -28.30 5.29 -1.81
CA GLU A 284 -29.54 5.91 -2.30
C GLU A 284 -30.42 4.92 -3.08
N VAL A 285 -29.80 4.13 -3.97
CA VAL A 285 -30.50 3.08 -4.74
C VAL A 285 -31.17 2.07 -3.81
N ARG A 286 -30.49 1.68 -2.74
CA ARG A 286 -31.04 0.71 -1.78
C ARG A 286 -32.16 1.31 -0.93
N LEU A 287 -31.97 2.50 -0.36
CA LEU A 287 -33.02 3.19 0.41
C LEU A 287 -34.30 3.35 -0.42
N SER A 288 -34.16 3.79 -1.68
CA SER A 288 -35.27 3.97 -2.63
C SER A 288 -35.97 2.65 -2.96
N ARG A 289 -35.21 1.57 -3.22
CA ARG A 289 -35.78 0.24 -3.52
C ARG A 289 -36.58 -0.33 -2.36
N THR A 290 -36.16 -0.06 -1.13
CA THR A 290 -36.82 -0.57 0.08
C THR A 290 -38.02 0.26 0.51
N GLY A 291 -38.31 1.38 -0.17
CA GLY A 291 -39.43 2.26 0.17
C GLY A 291 -39.28 2.92 1.55
N VAL A 292 -38.04 3.05 2.04
CA VAL A 292 -37.74 3.72 3.30
C VAL A 292 -37.91 5.22 3.10
N ASP A 293 -38.75 5.84 3.93
CA ASP A 293 -38.89 7.29 3.94
C ASP A 293 -37.57 7.91 4.45
N THR A 294 -36.93 8.73 3.63
CA THR A 294 -35.60 9.24 3.93
C THR A 294 -35.37 10.60 3.30
N PHE A 295 -34.58 11.44 3.97
CA PHE A 295 -34.06 12.66 3.37
C PHE A 295 -32.72 12.47 2.65
N PHE A 296 -32.20 11.24 2.59
CA PHE A 296 -30.93 10.96 1.94
C PHE A 296 -30.99 11.19 0.43
N SER A 297 -30.02 11.94 -0.09
CA SER A 297 -29.73 12.00 -1.52
C SER A 297 -28.25 11.79 -1.78
N ALA A 298 -27.90 10.82 -2.64
CA ALA A 298 -26.51 10.54 -2.99
C ALA A 298 -25.87 11.73 -3.70
N GLN A 299 -26.63 12.38 -4.59
CA GLN A 299 -26.16 13.57 -5.30
C GLN A 299 -25.89 14.70 -4.30
N ALA A 300 -26.84 14.99 -3.40
CA ALA A 300 -26.67 16.09 -2.45
C ALA A 300 -25.52 15.83 -1.46
N VAL A 301 -25.40 14.60 -0.93
CA VAL A 301 -24.29 14.24 -0.02
C VAL A 301 -22.96 14.15 -0.76
N GLY A 302 -22.96 13.73 -2.03
CA GLY A 302 -21.77 13.67 -2.87
C GLY A 302 -21.26 15.06 -3.24
N ASP A 303 -22.17 15.97 -3.62
CA ASP A 303 -21.85 17.39 -3.84
C ASP A 303 -21.37 18.03 -2.55
N TRP A 304 -21.99 17.68 -1.42
CA TRP A 304 -21.52 18.11 -0.12
C TRP A 304 -20.11 17.60 0.19
N LEU A 305 -19.80 16.31 0.00
CA LEU A 305 -18.45 15.75 0.24
C LEU A 305 -17.39 16.34 -0.69
N LYS A 306 -17.72 16.57 -1.97
CA LYS A 306 -16.83 17.24 -2.92
C LYS A 306 -16.54 18.69 -2.52
N CYS A 307 -17.51 19.36 -1.90
CA CYS A 307 -17.34 20.70 -1.36
C CYS A 307 -16.64 20.71 0.01
N PHE A 308 -16.93 19.74 0.88
CA PHE A 308 -16.56 19.73 2.30
C PHE A 308 -15.23 19.02 2.59
N ASP A 309 -14.96 17.92 1.89
CA ASP A 309 -13.77 17.08 2.05
C ASP A 309 -13.22 16.62 0.68
N PRO A 310 -12.80 17.54 -0.21
CA PRO A 310 -12.39 17.19 -1.58
C PRO A 310 -11.21 16.22 -1.63
N LEU A 311 -10.35 16.20 -0.61
CA LEU A 311 -9.13 15.40 -0.55
C LEU A 311 -9.27 14.07 0.23
N ALA A 312 -10.48 13.74 0.71
CA ALA A 312 -10.75 12.52 1.48
C ALA A 312 -9.92 12.39 2.77
N VAL A 313 -9.65 13.53 3.42
CA VAL A 313 -8.88 13.58 4.68
C VAL A 313 -9.77 13.22 5.85
N TRP A 314 -11.02 13.72 5.85
CA TRP A 314 -11.93 13.55 6.99
C TRP A 314 -12.67 12.23 6.92
N PHE A 315 -13.28 11.92 5.78
CA PHE A 315 -14.08 10.70 5.59
C PHE A 315 -13.27 9.68 4.78
N CYS A 316 -12.24 9.11 5.40
CA CYS A 316 -11.27 8.24 4.75
C CYS A 316 -11.62 6.74 4.84
N THR A 317 -12.50 6.32 5.76
CA THR A 317 -12.97 4.93 5.89
C THR A 317 -14.42 4.73 5.45
N THR A 318 -14.75 3.49 5.07
CA THR A 318 -16.13 3.14 4.72
C THR A 318 -17.07 3.36 5.91
N SER A 319 -16.58 3.13 7.13
CA SER A 319 -17.30 3.42 8.37
C SER A 319 -17.67 4.90 8.49
N ASP A 320 -16.73 5.81 8.20
CA ASP A 320 -16.96 7.26 8.36
C ASP A 320 -18.06 7.76 7.44
N VAL A 321 -18.04 7.34 6.17
CA VAL A 321 -19.06 7.72 5.18
C VAL A 321 -20.42 7.11 5.54
N MET A 322 -20.47 5.86 6.02
CA MET A 322 -21.73 5.25 6.49
C MET A 322 -22.35 6.02 7.65
N GLN A 323 -21.53 6.51 8.59
CA GLN A 323 -22.00 7.35 9.70
C GLN A 323 -22.55 8.69 9.19
N LEU A 324 -21.91 9.32 8.20
CA LEU A 324 -22.45 10.54 7.56
C LEU A 324 -23.80 10.29 6.89
N CYS A 325 -23.95 9.19 6.14
CA CYS A 325 -25.21 8.84 5.49
C CYS A 325 -26.34 8.63 6.49
N ARG A 326 -26.03 8.04 7.65
CA ARG A 326 -26.99 7.91 8.76
C ARG A 326 -27.50 9.26 9.23
N LEU A 327 -26.62 10.26 9.38
CA LEU A 327 -27.03 11.61 9.79
C LEU A 327 -28.06 12.19 8.81
N VAL A 328 -27.80 12.05 7.51
CA VAL A 328 -28.65 12.59 6.44
C VAL A 328 -29.94 11.78 6.25
N HIS A 329 -29.91 10.52 6.64
CA HIS A 329 -31.11 9.69 6.65
C HIS A 329 -32.10 10.17 7.72
N LEU A 330 -31.61 10.46 8.92
CA LEU A 330 -32.42 10.92 10.06
C LEU A 330 -32.83 12.40 9.97
N ASP A 331 -32.02 13.20 9.28
CA ASP A 331 -32.16 14.65 9.16
C ASP A 331 -31.86 15.10 7.74
N SER A 332 -32.61 16.07 7.18
CA SER A 332 -32.36 16.54 5.81
C SER A 332 -30.92 16.95 5.56
N GLU A 333 -30.44 16.69 4.35
CA GLU A 333 -29.16 17.15 3.79
C GLU A 333 -28.97 18.67 3.96
N LYS A 334 -30.08 19.43 4.01
CA LYS A 334 -30.09 20.87 4.29
C LYS A 334 -29.60 21.23 5.70
N ARG A 335 -29.54 20.26 6.61
CA ARG A 335 -29.00 20.41 7.97
C ARG A 335 -27.50 20.11 8.03
N LEU A 336 -26.92 19.55 6.96
CA LEU A 336 -25.48 19.42 6.87
C LEU A 336 -24.83 20.81 6.89
N PRO A 337 -23.73 20.98 7.63
CA PRO A 337 -23.05 22.26 7.71
C PRO A 337 -22.32 22.55 6.40
N ASN A 338 -22.26 23.81 5.98
CA ASN A 338 -21.47 24.17 4.80
C ASN A 338 -19.97 23.95 5.06
N PRO A 339 -19.13 23.77 4.02
CA PRO A 339 -17.67 23.72 4.19
C PRO A 339 -17.14 24.94 4.94
N SER A 340 -17.69 26.12 4.68
CA SER A 340 -17.30 27.35 5.37
C SER A 340 -17.93 27.54 6.76
N ASP A 341 -18.77 26.61 7.24
CA ASP A 341 -19.35 26.66 8.58
C ASP A 341 -18.27 26.34 9.63
N SER A 342 -17.99 27.29 10.51
CA SER A 342 -16.98 27.19 11.56
C SER A 342 -17.35 26.19 12.66
N ASN A 343 -18.62 25.78 12.74
CA ASN A 343 -19.14 24.83 13.73
C ASN A 343 -19.62 23.53 13.08
N ALA A 344 -19.07 23.17 11.92
CA ALA A 344 -19.51 22.01 11.17
C ALA A 344 -19.32 20.69 11.93
N GLY A 345 -18.13 20.44 12.45
CA GLY A 345 -17.79 19.27 13.25
C GLY A 345 -18.62 19.14 14.51
N ILE A 346 -18.79 20.20 15.31
CA ILE A 346 -19.63 20.15 16.51
C ILE A 346 -21.10 19.93 16.16
N ARG A 347 -21.58 20.51 15.05
CA ARG A 347 -22.93 20.23 14.54
C ARG A 347 -23.08 18.77 14.10
N LEU A 348 -22.10 18.22 13.40
CA LEU A 348 -22.12 16.81 12.97
C LEU A 348 -22.02 15.84 14.16
N VAL A 349 -21.22 16.16 15.17
CA VAL A 349 -21.12 15.40 16.41
C VAL A 349 -22.42 15.51 17.22
N GLN A 350 -23.02 16.69 17.31
CA GLN A 350 -24.35 16.87 17.88
C GLN A 350 -25.38 16.06 17.11
N SER A 351 -25.31 16.02 15.78
CA SER A 351 -26.15 15.18 14.92
C SER A 351 -25.93 13.68 15.14
N LEU A 352 -24.70 13.26 15.42
CA LEU A 352 -24.38 11.86 15.75
C LEU A 352 -24.94 11.45 17.12
N PHE A 353 -25.01 12.41 18.05
CA PHE A 353 -25.39 12.21 19.44
C PHE A 353 -26.70 12.93 19.83
N VAL A 354 -27.59 13.29 18.88
CA VAL A 354 -28.77 14.18 19.10
C VAL A 354 -29.62 13.76 20.28
N ARG A 355 -29.68 12.45 20.52
CA ARG A 355 -30.59 11.82 21.49
C ARG A 355 -29.81 11.10 22.61
N GLN A 356 -28.53 11.43 22.74
CA GLN A 356 -27.64 11.03 23.84
C GLN A 356 -27.41 12.21 24.79
N SER A 357 -26.91 11.93 25.99
CA SER A 357 -26.61 12.99 26.96
C SER A 357 -25.58 13.96 26.40
N ALA A 358 -25.80 15.27 26.60
CA ALA A 358 -24.87 16.34 26.21
C ALA A 358 -23.44 16.08 26.73
N SER A 359 -23.33 15.28 27.79
CA SER A 359 -22.10 14.72 28.32
C SER A 359 -21.18 14.05 27.31
N LEU A 360 -21.72 13.26 26.38
CA LEU A 360 -20.92 12.45 25.46
C LEU A 360 -20.29 13.32 24.38
N ILE A 361 -21.04 14.31 23.89
CA ILE A 361 -20.56 15.35 22.97
C ILE A 361 -19.43 16.16 23.62
N TYR A 362 -19.62 16.56 24.87
CA TYR A 362 -18.60 17.28 25.62
C TYR A 362 -17.34 16.41 25.82
N ARG A 363 -17.52 15.13 26.14
CA ARG A 363 -16.42 14.20 26.44
C ARG A 363 -15.59 13.84 25.21
N ILE A 364 -16.20 13.60 24.05
CA ILE A 364 -15.43 13.37 22.81
C ILE A 364 -14.66 14.64 22.42
N LYS A 365 -15.26 15.82 22.60
CA LYS A 365 -14.57 17.11 22.38
C LYS A 365 -13.38 17.27 23.31
N GLN A 366 -13.53 17.00 24.60
CA GLN A 366 -12.42 17.05 25.55
C GLN A 366 -11.30 16.08 25.20
N LEU A 367 -11.61 14.85 24.80
CA LEU A 367 -10.59 13.86 24.43
C LEU A 367 -9.85 14.26 23.15
N ALA A 368 -10.58 14.78 22.15
CA ALA A 368 -9.98 15.31 20.92
C ALA A 368 -9.09 16.52 21.21
N ASP A 369 -9.59 17.48 21.98
CA ASP A 369 -8.84 18.67 22.40
C ASP A 369 -7.58 18.29 23.22
N ALA A 370 -7.71 17.40 24.19
CA ALA A 370 -6.60 16.96 25.03
C ALA A 370 -5.50 16.31 24.18
N ARG A 371 -5.87 15.44 23.23
CA ARG A 371 -4.91 14.82 22.30
C ARG A 371 -4.30 15.84 21.34
N TRP A 372 -5.07 16.82 20.87
CA TRP A 372 -4.59 17.86 19.95
C TRP A 372 -3.54 18.77 20.61
N GLN A 373 -3.73 19.11 21.88
CA GLN A 373 -2.82 19.99 22.64
C GLN A 373 -1.49 19.32 23.03
N GLN A 374 -1.40 17.97 22.98
CA GLN A 374 -0.17 17.24 23.24
C GLN A 374 0.63 17.07 21.94
N SER A 375 1.47 18.05 21.62
CA SER A 375 2.30 18.04 20.39
C SER A 375 3.36 16.93 20.39
N ASP A 376 3.72 16.41 21.57
CA ASP A 376 4.63 15.28 21.79
C ASP A 376 3.98 13.92 21.52
N LEU A 377 2.65 13.86 21.41
CA LEU A 377 1.91 12.63 21.11
C LEU A 377 1.45 12.59 19.65
N PRO A 378 1.39 11.38 19.05
CA PRO A 378 0.87 11.20 17.70
C PRO A 378 -0.64 11.47 17.65
N TRP A 379 -1.08 12.23 16.64
CA TRP A 379 -2.51 12.47 16.41
C TRP A 379 -3.27 11.20 16.01
N GLU A 380 -2.66 10.33 15.18
CA GLU A 380 -3.24 9.05 14.75
C GLU A 380 -2.74 7.86 15.57
N GLY A 381 -3.47 6.73 15.53
CA GLY A 381 -3.10 5.47 16.20
C GLY A 381 -3.69 5.25 17.61
N GLU A 382 -3.45 4.05 18.16
CA GLU A 382 -3.90 3.67 19.51
C GLU A 382 -2.97 4.17 20.62
N LEU A 383 -3.56 4.46 21.78
CA LEU A 383 -2.82 4.77 23.00
C LEU A 383 -3.20 3.78 24.11
N SER A 384 -2.32 3.62 25.08
CA SER A 384 -2.63 2.82 26.27
C SER A 384 -3.76 3.48 27.07
N LEU A 385 -4.52 2.70 27.84
CA LEU A 385 -5.55 3.26 28.73
C LEU A 385 -4.94 4.26 29.72
N ASP A 386 -3.73 3.99 30.22
CA ASP A 386 -3.01 4.87 31.14
C ASP A 386 -2.65 6.20 30.48
N THR A 387 -2.27 6.18 29.19
CA THR A 387 -2.01 7.41 28.41
C THR A 387 -3.29 8.21 28.21
N TRP A 388 -4.40 7.55 27.87
CA TRP A 388 -5.71 8.20 27.75
C TRP A 388 -6.14 8.86 29.06
N LEU A 389 -5.97 8.15 30.19
CA LEU A 389 -6.26 8.68 31.52
C LEU A 389 -5.32 9.81 31.91
N GLY A 390 -4.03 9.72 31.56
CA GLY A 390 -3.06 10.79 31.81
C GLY A 390 -3.38 12.09 31.09
N MET A 391 -3.89 12.01 29.85
CA MET A 391 -4.37 13.18 29.10
C MET A 391 -5.71 13.71 29.62
N SER A 392 -6.60 12.82 30.08
CA SER A 392 -7.93 13.20 30.57
C SER A 392 -7.94 13.66 32.04
N ALA A 393 -6.91 13.32 32.81
CA ALA A 393 -6.79 13.59 34.24
C ALA A 393 -5.53 14.39 34.57
N ALA A 394 -5.63 15.71 34.51
CA ALA A 394 -4.96 16.53 35.51
C ALA A 394 -5.67 16.35 36.87
N GLY A 395 -5.41 15.22 37.54
CA GLY A 395 -5.78 14.94 38.94
C GLY A 395 -7.18 14.37 39.19
N VAL A 396 -7.32 13.64 40.30
CA VAL A 396 -8.61 13.27 40.91
C VAL A 396 -9.40 14.55 41.11
N TYR A 397 -10.41 14.78 40.27
CA TYR A 397 -11.23 15.98 40.35
C TYR A 397 -12.04 15.97 41.65
N LEU A 398 -11.75 16.93 42.53
CA LEU A 398 -12.51 17.16 43.76
C LEU A 398 -13.56 18.24 43.48
N VAL A 399 -14.83 17.91 43.70
CA VAL A 399 -15.93 18.88 43.54
C VAL A 399 -15.72 20.03 44.52
N SER A 400 -15.63 21.26 44.00
CA SER A 400 -15.47 22.44 44.84
C SER A 400 -16.82 22.91 45.41
N ARG A 401 -16.80 23.61 46.55
CA ARG A 401 -18.01 24.15 47.17
C ARG A 401 -18.68 25.22 46.28
N SER A 402 -17.89 25.97 45.51
CA SER A 402 -18.40 26.95 44.55
C SER A 402 -19.21 26.33 43.42
N GLU A 403 -18.86 25.12 42.97
CA GLU A 403 -19.59 24.42 41.92
C GLU A 403 -20.91 23.85 42.43
N LEU A 404 -20.93 23.39 43.68
CA LEU A 404 -22.18 23.04 44.37
C LEU A 404 -23.09 24.27 44.56
N ASP A 405 -22.50 25.41 44.89
CA ASP A 405 -23.23 26.67 45.00
C ASP A 405 -23.78 27.13 43.63
N GLU A 406 -23.06 26.90 42.52
CA GLU A 406 -23.52 27.15 41.14
C GLU A 406 -24.76 26.30 40.77
N ILE A 407 -24.76 25.02 41.18
CA ILE A 407 -25.93 24.13 41.03
C ILE A 407 -27.11 24.62 41.86
N VAL A 408 -26.88 25.13 43.07
CA VAL A 408 -27.95 25.60 43.94
C VAL A 408 -28.51 26.95 43.49
N SER A 409 -27.65 27.83 42.94
CA SER A 409 -27.98 29.22 42.61
C SER A 409 -28.51 29.45 41.19
N GLY A 410 -28.51 28.43 40.32
CA GLY A 410 -29.15 28.50 39.00
C GLY A 410 -30.63 28.90 39.11
N LYS A 411 -31.06 29.89 38.33
CA LYS A 411 -32.39 30.53 38.44
C LYS A 411 -33.49 29.66 37.84
N THR A 412 -33.12 28.79 36.90
CA THR A 412 -34.04 27.86 36.24
C THR A 412 -33.65 26.40 36.54
N VAL A 413 -34.57 25.47 36.34
CA VAL A 413 -34.28 24.03 36.49
C VAL A 413 -33.20 23.59 35.49
N GLY A 414 -33.30 24.04 34.24
CA GLY A 414 -32.31 23.71 33.20
C GLY A 414 -30.90 24.28 33.46
N GLU A 415 -30.78 25.45 34.10
CA GLU A 415 -29.47 25.99 34.52
C GLU A 415 -28.82 25.14 35.62
N ARG A 416 -29.63 24.65 36.56
CA ARG A 416 -29.15 23.81 37.67
C ARG A 416 -28.79 22.39 37.20
N GLU A 417 -29.57 21.83 36.28
CA GLU A 417 -29.25 20.54 35.62
C GLU A 417 -27.95 20.65 34.83
N LYS A 418 -27.78 21.70 34.02
CA LYS A 418 -26.54 21.92 33.25
C LYS A 418 -25.30 22.05 34.17
N ALA A 419 -25.43 22.75 35.30
CA ALA A 419 -24.34 22.85 36.28
C ALA A 419 -24.05 21.51 36.97
N ALA A 420 -25.08 20.72 37.29
CA ALA A 420 -24.92 19.42 37.94
C ALA A 420 -24.30 18.38 37.01
N ASP A 421 -24.71 18.37 35.74
CA ASP A 421 -24.15 17.52 34.69
C ASP A 421 -22.65 17.82 34.50
N ASN A 422 -22.27 19.11 34.45
CA ASN A 422 -20.87 19.51 34.35
C ASN A 422 -19.99 18.94 35.49
N VAL A 423 -20.50 18.92 36.72
CA VAL A 423 -19.78 18.38 37.89
C VAL A 423 -19.70 16.84 37.83
N ALA A 424 -20.80 16.17 37.48
CA ALA A 424 -20.83 14.71 37.32
C ALA A 424 -19.84 14.24 36.24
N HIS A 425 -19.70 14.98 35.13
CA HIS A 425 -18.78 14.63 34.05
C HIS A 425 -17.31 14.73 34.43
N ARG A 426 -16.93 15.74 35.21
CA ARG A 426 -15.54 15.88 35.66
C ARG A 426 -15.14 14.79 36.66
N LEU A 427 -16.09 14.28 37.45
CA LEU A 427 -15.88 13.10 38.30
C LEU A 427 -15.70 11.82 37.48
N GLU A 428 -16.44 11.67 36.38
CA GLU A 428 -16.35 10.49 35.51
C GLU A 428 -15.09 10.48 34.62
N ALA A 429 -14.50 11.63 34.29
CA ALA A 429 -13.36 11.76 33.37
C ALA A 429 -12.07 11.07 33.85
N GLY A 430 -11.92 10.86 35.17
CA GLY A 430 -10.81 10.12 35.78
C GLY A 430 -11.11 8.63 36.03
N ASN A 431 -12.28 8.12 35.64
CA ASN A 431 -12.68 6.74 35.90
C ASN A 431 -12.51 5.86 34.65
N PRO A 432 -11.65 4.81 34.69
CA PRO A 432 -11.43 3.90 33.56
C PRO A 432 -12.69 3.16 33.12
N GLU A 433 -13.53 2.71 34.05
CA GLU A 433 -14.79 2.04 33.72
C GLU A 433 -15.76 3.02 33.06
N ALA A 434 -15.82 4.27 33.52
CA ALA A 434 -16.65 5.30 32.92
C ALA A 434 -16.20 5.66 31.49
N LEU A 435 -14.88 5.76 31.27
CA LEU A 435 -14.30 6.03 29.96
C LEU A 435 -14.58 4.90 28.96
N LEU A 436 -14.42 3.64 29.37
CA LEU A 436 -14.73 2.48 28.53
C LEU A 436 -16.25 2.30 28.31
N SER A 437 -17.06 2.52 29.35
CA SER A 437 -18.52 2.43 29.27
C SER A 437 -19.15 3.53 28.41
N SER A 438 -18.43 4.65 28.20
CA SER A 438 -18.88 5.75 27.33
C SER A 438 -19.02 5.34 25.85
N GLY A 439 -18.36 4.27 25.43
CA GLY A 439 -18.31 3.84 24.03
C GLY A 439 -17.37 4.67 23.15
N LEU A 440 -16.87 5.83 23.60
CA LEU A 440 -16.06 6.73 22.78
C LEU A 440 -14.70 6.14 22.38
N LEU A 441 -14.21 5.15 23.12
CA LEU A 441 -12.98 4.42 22.86
C LEU A 441 -13.30 2.94 22.63
N ILE A 442 -12.61 2.34 21.66
CA ILE A 442 -12.71 0.89 21.36
C ILE A 442 -11.32 0.24 21.46
N GLU A 443 -11.28 -0.96 22.03
CA GLU A 443 -10.07 -1.78 22.08
C GLU A 443 -9.79 -2.31 20.66
N ARG A 444 -8.71 -1.83 20.05
CA ARG A 444 -8.28 -2.26 18.69
C ARG A 444 -7.22 -3.35 18.77
N ARG A 445 -6.39 -3.31 19.82
CA ARG A 445 -5.37 -4.30 20.17
C ARG A 445 -5.45 -4.53 21.67
N ARG A 446 -5.13 -5.75 22.14
CA ARG A 446 -5.18 -6.11 23.57
C ARG A 446 -4.51 -5.02 24.43
N ARG A 447 -5.31 -4.32 25.26
CA ARG A 447 -4.95 -3.17 26.14
C ARG A 447 -4.62 -1.83 25.47
N PHE A 448 -4.91 -1.66 24.18
CA PHE A 448 -4.69 -0.43 23.41
C PHE A 448 -5.99 0.07 22.79
N PHE A 449 -6.25 1.36 22.96
CA PHE A 449 -7.54 1.98 22.68
C PHE A 449 -7.39 3.13 21.68
N GLY A 450 -8.31 3.21 20.73
CA GLY A 450 -8.45 4.33 19.79
C GLY A 450 -9.85 4.92 19.83
N PHE A 451 -10.06 6.08 19.21
CA PHE A 451 -11.39 6.66 19.04
C PHE A 451 -12.31 5.68 18.31
N GLN A 452 -13.53 5.51 18.81
CA GLN A 452 -14.59 4.80 18.07
C GLN A 452 -14.95 5.58 16.79
N HIS A 453 -14.92 6.92 16.87
CA HIS A 453 -15.28 7.84 15.79
C HIS A 453 -14.11 8.79 15.46
N PRO A 454 -13.03 8.30 14.83
CA PRO A 454 -11.83 9.10 14.58
C PRO A 454 -12.09 10.31 13.69
N THR A 455 -12.90 10.17 12.63
CA THR A 455 -13.31 11.29 11.77
C THR A 455 -14.00 12.39 12.53
N PHE A 456 -14.93 12.06 13.41
CA PHE A 456 -15.66 13.05 14.20
C PHE A 456 -14.76 13.75 15.21
N ALA A 457 -13.78 13.04 15.79
CA ALA A 457 -12.73 13.66 16.59
C ALA A 457 -11.89 14.64 15.76
N GLY A 458 -11.52 14.28 14.52
CA GLY A 458 -10.84 15.17 13.57
C GLY A 458 -11.67 16.40 13.19
N LEU A 459 -12.96 16.23 12.91
CA LEU A 459 -13.85 17.35 12.55
C LEU A 459 -14.05 18.34 13.70
N LEU A 460 -14.01 17.90 14.96
CA LEU A 460 -14.00 18.80 16.10
C LEU A 460 -12.73 19.67 16.14
N ILE A 461 -11.59 19.11 15.73
CA ILE A 461 -10.34 19.86 15.58
C ILE A 461 -10.39 20.79 14.37
N ARG A 462 -11.03 20.39 13.27
CA ARG A 462 -11.27 21.27 12.11
C ARG A 462 -12.02 22.53 12.50
N ASP A 463 -13.12 22.41 13.24
CA ASP A 463 -13.91 23.57 13.69
C ASP A 463 -13.08 24.52 14.54
N ARG A 464 -12.32 23.93 15.48
CA ARG A 464 -11.37 24.67 16.30
C ARG A 464 -10.35 25.40 15.42
N LEU A 465 -9.73 24.72 14.46
CA LEU A 465 -8.76 25.30 13.55
C LEU A 465 -9.37 26.43 12.70
N MET A 466 -10.60 26.28 12.21
CA MET A 466 -11.29 27.33 11.46
C MET A 466 -11.55 28.56 12.34
N GLU A 467 -11.98 28.37 13.58
CA GLU A 467 -12.15 29.44 14.57
C GLU A 467 -10.81 30.15 14.84
N GLN A 468 -9.73 29.38 15.04
CA GLN A 468 -8.38 29.90 15.25
C GLN A 468 -7.87 30.68 14.03
N ILE A 469 -8.03 30.16 12.81
CA ILE A 469 -7.65 30.87 11.57
C ILE A 469 -8.46 32.16 11.41
N ALA A 470 -9.74 32.13 11.76
CA ALA A 470 -10.66 33.25 11.60
C ALA A 470 -10.50 34.36 12.65
N THR A 471 -10.06 34.04 13.87
CA THR A 471 -10.11 34.97 15.02
C THR A 471 -8.78 35.18 15.73
N GLU A 472 -7.91 34.17 15.73
CA GLU A 472 -6.65 34.21 16.47
C GLU A 472 -5.47 34.62 15.57
N SER A 473 -4.32 34.83 16.20
CA SER A 473 -3.08 35.09 15.47
C SER A 473 -2.58 33.81 14.79
N PRO A 474 -1.86 33.92 13.66
CA PRO A 474 -1.20 32.77 13.03
C PRO A 474 -0.38 31.92 14.00
N GLY A 475 0.15 32.52 15.07
CA GLY A 475 0.95 31.79 16.06
C GLY A 475 0.26 30.69 16.86
N VAL A 476 -1.07 30.62 16.87
CA VAL A 476 -1.79 29.56 17.58
C VAL A 476 -1.94 28.28 16.75
N TRP A 477 -2.02 28.39 15.42
CA TRP A 477 -2.30 27.25 14.54
C TRP A 477 -1.19 26.95 13.54
N ALA A 478 -0.42 27.95 13.09
CA ALA A 478 0.52 27.80 11.98
C ALA A 478 1.70 26.86 12.30
N LEU A 479 2.06 26.70 13.58
CA LEU A 479 3.11 25.76 13.97
C LEU A 479 2.74 24.30 13.67
N ASN A 480 1.44 23.97 13.56
CA ASN A 480 0.98 22.64 13.17
C ASN A 480 1.30 22.30 11.70
N CYS A 481 1.66 23.28 10.86
CA CYS A 481 2.12 23.03 9.49
C CYS A 481 3.45 22.27 9.45
N PHE A 482 4.25 22.31 10.53
CA PHE A 482 5.52 21.59 10.62
C PHE A 482 5.36 20.12 11.02
N ASP A 483 4.15 19.66 11.35
CA ASP A 483 3.83 18.26 11.60
C ASP A 483 3.09 17.69 10.37
N PRO A 484 3.60 16.63 9.70
CA PRO A 484 2.98 16.11 8.47
C PRO A 484 1.52 15.68 8.60
N VAL A 485 1.14 15.09 9.74
CA VAL A 485 -0.22 14.59 9.98
C VAL A 485 -1.14 15.76 10.32
N ARG A 486 -0.68 16.66 11.19
CA ARG A 486 -1.46 17.85 11.58
C ARG A 486 -1.57 18.86 10.42
N ARG A 487 -0.56 18.97 9.56
CA ARG A 487 -0.55 19.82 8.35
C ARG A 487 -1.70 19.50 7.41
N GLN A 488 -2.02 18.22 7.21
CA GLN A 488 -3.15 17.83 6.37
C GLN A 488 -4.48 18.40 6.89
N LEU A 489 -4.66 18.45 8.22
CA LEU A 489 -5.83 19.04 8.85
C LEU A 489 -5.87 20.56 8.69
N VAL A 490 -4.70 21.22 8.73
CA VAL A 490 -4.56 22.67 8.48
C VAL A 490 -4.84 23.01 7.01
N ASP A 491 -4.27 22.28 6.05
CA ASP A 491 -4.50 22.47 4.62
C ASP A 491 -5.98 22.26 4.27
N ALA A 492 -6.62 21.24 4.85
CA ALA A 492 -8.03 21.00 4.68
C ALA A 492 -8.90 22.13 5.29
N ALA A 493 -8.51 22.70 6.42
CA ALA A 493 -9.20 23.86 7.00
C ALA A 493 -9.04 25.12 6.11
N LEU A 494 -7.86 25.36 5.54
CA LEU A 494 -7.59 26.49 4.63
C LEU A 494 -8.29 26.36 3.27
N ASP A 495 -8.43 25.13 2.76
CA ASP A 495 -9.23 24.88 1.56
C ASP A 495 -10.72 25.17 1.82
N ALA A 496 -11.19 25.06 3.07
CA ALA A 496 -12.60 25.25 3.47
C ALA A 496 -13.01 26.69 3.84
N VAL A 497 -12.07 27.56 4.22
CA VAL A 497 -12.41 28.96 4.58
C VAL A 497 -12.75 29.83 3.36
N SER A 498 -13.55 30.89 3.56
CA SER A 498 -13.97 31.80 2.49
C SER A 498 -12.82 32.66 1.96
N MET A 499 -12.96 33.18 0.73
CA MET A 499 -12.02 34.15 0.15
C MET A 499 -11.83 35.39 1.06
N GLU A 500 -12.89 35.86 1.72
CA GLU A 500 -12.82 36.95 2.71
C GLU A 500 -12.01 36.55 3.95
N CYS A 501 -12.18 35.32 4.44
CA CYS A 501 -11.38 34.78 5.53
C CYS A 501 -9.90 34.67 5.15
N LEU A 502 -9.58 34.23 3.92
CA LEU A 502 -8.21 34.22 3.41
C LEU A 502 -7.62 35.64 3.37
N VAL A 503 -8.40 36.65 2.94
CA VAL A 503 -7.98 38.07 2.94
C VAL A 503 -7.75 38.59 4.37
N ASN A 504 -8.64 38.28 5.32
CA ASN A 504 -8.49 38.74 6.71
C ASN A 504 -7.34 38.01 7.42
N THR A 505 -7.11 36.74 7.10
CA THR A 505 -5.95 35.97 7.57
C THR A 505 -4.66 36.55 7.02
N ALA A 506 -4.62 36.89 5.73
CA ALA A 506 -3.49 37.60 5.11
C ALA A 506 -3.21 38.98 5.76
N LYS A 507 -4.24 39.72 6.17
CA LYS A 507 -4.07 40.99 6.92
C LYS A 507 -3.50 40.78 8.31
N ARG A 508 -3.98 39.78 9.06
CA ARG A 508 -3.44 39.42 10.38
C ARG A 508 -2.00 38.94 10.27
N LEU A 509 -1.69 38.17 9.22
CA LEU A 509 -0.34 37.73 8.92
C LEU A 509 0.64 38.91 8.71
N ALA A 510 0.18 40.03 8.15
CA ALA A 510 1.01 41.23 8.01
C ALA A 510 1.41 41.90 9.34
N SER A 511 0.74 41.54 10.45
CA SER A 511 1.10 42.00 11.80
C SER A 511 2.08 41.07 12.53
N GLU A 512 2.34 39.87 11.99
CA GLU A 512 3.37 38.97 12.48
C GLU A 512 4.76 39.41 11.97
N PRO A 513 5.84 39.18 12.71
CA PRO A 513 7.19 39.38 12.19
C PRO A 513 7.39 38.53 10.93
N GLU A 514 7.78 39.15 9.82
CA GLU A 514 7.86 38.56 8.47
C GLU A 514 8.68 37.26 8.42
N ASN A 515 9.71 37.15 9.27
CA ASN A 515 10.61 36.00 9.37
C ASN A 515 10.34 35.10 10.58
N SER A 516 9.18 35.19 11.22
CA SER A 516 8.78 34.24 12.26
C SER A 516 8.39 32.90 11.63
N ALA A 517 8.63 31.79 12.35
CA ALA A 517 8.23 30.45 11.88
C ALA A 517 6.72 30.37 11.59
N GLN A 518 5.93 31.09 12.40
CA GLN A 518 4.49 31.25 12.27
C GLN A 518 4.12 31.96 10.94
N ALA A 519 4.80 33.06 10.61
CA ALA A 519 4.50 33.82 9.40
C ALA A 519 4.87 33.05 8.12
N ILE A 520 5.98 32.33 8.17
CA ILE A 520 6.44 31.48 7.07
C ILE A 520 5.44 30.37 6.79
N ALA A 521 5.04 29.62 7.82
CA ALA A 521 4.09 28.53 7.69
C ALA A 521 2.71 29.00 7.17
N ALA A 522 2.19 30.11 7.67
CA ALA A 522 0.88 30.60 7.28
C ALA A 522 0.81 31.07 5.82
N SER A 523 1.85 31.78 5.33
CA SER A 523 1.87 32.34 3.96
C SER A 523 1.97 31.29 2.86
N GLU A 524 2.77 30.24 3.05
CA GLU A 524 2.88 29.13 2.08
C GLU A 524 1.68 28.21 2.10
N ALA A 525 1.05 28.07 3.28
CA ALA A 525 -0.21 27.36 3.39
C ALA A 525 -1.28 28.03 2.51
N LEU A 526 -1.38 29.36 2.57
CA LEU A 526 -2.27 30.17 1.74
C LEU A 526 -1.93 30.10 0.23
N PHE A 527 -0.65 30.07 -0.16
CA PHE A 527 -0.24 30.06 -1.59
C PHE A 527 -0.72 28.82 -2.35
N VAL A 528 -0.57 27.63 -1.76
CA VAL A 528 -1.02 26.37 -2.38
C VAL A 528 -2.54 26.34 -2.49
N ALA A 529 -3.24 26.78 -1.43
CA ALA A 529 -4.70 26.86 -1.44
C ALA A 529 -5.22 27.81 -2.54
N ILE A 530 -4.50 28.89 -2.86
CA ILE A 530 -4.83 29.79 -3.96
C ILE A 530 -4.48 29.17 -5.33
N GLY A 531 -3.31 28.52 -5.48
CA GLY A 531 -2.88 27.89 -6.74
C GLY A 531 -3.84 26.82 -7.25
N LYS A 532 -4.40 26.00 -6.34
CA LYS A 532 -5.44 25.02 -6.67
C LYS A 532 -6.70 25.65 -7.28
N ARG A 533 -7.06 26.87 -6.85
CA ARG A 533 -8.23 27.61 -7.39
C ARG A 533 -7.98 28.09 -8.83
N ILE A 534 -6.72 28.36 -9.20
CA ILE A 534 -6.32 28.80 -10.55
C ILE A 534 -6.38 27.68 -11.57
N ALA A 535 -5.85 26.49 -11.24
CA ALA A 535 -5.90 25.31 -12.12
C ALA A 535 -7.32 24.93 -12.55
N LYS A 536 -8.30 25.26 -11.69
CA LYS A 536 -9.73 25.06 -11.90
C LYS A 536 -10.42 26.22 -12.65
N GLY A 537 -9.73 27.32 -12.89
CA GLY A 537 -10.25 28.51 -13.57
C GLY A 537 -11.04 29.50 -12.69
N GLU A 538 -10.85 29.53 -11.36
CA GLU A 538 -11.52 30.48 -10.45
C GLU A 538 -10.94 31.92 -10.50
N VAL A 539 -11.74 32.94 -10.12
CA VAL A 539 -11.33 34.35 -10.07
C VAL A 539 -10.68 34.69 -8.72
N ILE A 540 -9.44 35.19 -8.75
CA ILE A 540 -8.63 35.48 -7.56
C ILE A 540 -8.62 36.98 -7.22
N ALA A 541 -8.77 37.35 -5.94
CA ALA A 541 -8.74 38.75 -5.46
C ALA A 541 -7.33 39.36 -5.50
N SER A 542 -7.19 40.60 -5.97
CA SER A 542 -5.90 41.28 -6.12
C SER A 542 -5.12 41.48 -4.82
N SER A 543 -5.81 41.63 -3.68
CA SER A 543 -5.17 41.71 -2.36
C SER A 543 -4.39 40.44 -1.98
N LEU A 544 -4.73 39.29 -2.58
CA LEU A 544 -4.02 38.02 -2.37
C LEU A 544 -2.79 37.87 -3.25
N TYR A 545 -2.60 38.74 -4.23
CA TYR A 545 -1.38 38.74 -5.04
C TYR A 545 -0.16 39.09 -4.19
N ALA A 546 -0.37 39.82 -3.07
CA ALA A 546 0.64 40.05 -2.06
C ALA A 546 1.15 38.74 -1.43
N ILE A 547 0.31 37.71 -1.29
CA ILE A 547 0.72 36.37 -0.80
C ILE A 547 1.55 35.66 -1.86
N GLY A 548 1.10 35.67 -3.12
CA GLY A 548 1.86 35.15 -4.27
C GLY A 548 3.25 35.78 -4.33
N LYS A 549 3.30 37.11 -4.26
CA LYS A 549 4.53 37.90 -4.22
C LYS A 549 5.38 37.57 -2.99
N GLN A 550 4.81 37.53 -1.79
CA GLN A 550 5.55 37.25 -0.56
C GLN A 550 6.15 35.83 -0.54
N VAL A 551 5.46 34.83 -1.10
CA VAL A 551 6.03 33.48 -1.26
C VAL A 551 7.11 33.49 -2.33
N ILE A 552 6.82 34.00 -3.54
CA ILE A 552 7.80 34.04 -4.64
C ILE A 552 9.06 34.82 -4.25
N GLN A 553 8.95 35.89 -3.46
CA GLN A 553 10.10 36.68 -2.98
C GLN A 553 10.93 35.97 -1.90
N ARG A 554 10.35 34.99 -1.20
CA ARG A 554 11.04 34.13 -0.23
C ARG A 554 11.53 32.83 -0.83
N LEU A 555 11.07 32.50 -2.04
CA LEU A 555 11.69 31.44 -2.80
C LEU A 555 13.12 31.92 -3.08
N ASP A 556 14.07 31.24 -2.46
CA ASP A 556 15.43 31.29 -2.96
C ASP A 556 15.36 30.73 -4.38
N LEU A 557 15.62 31.59 -5.36
CA LEU A 557 15.63 31.27 -6.78
C LEU A 557 17.10 31.06 -7.20
N PRO A 558 17.72 29.93 -6.87
CA PRO A 558 19.06 29.65 -7.35
C PRO A 558 19.01 29.55 -8.88
N GLU A 559 20.13 29.90 -9.52
CA GLU A 559 20.32 29.74 -10.97
C GLU A 559 20.00 28.30 -11.37
N GLY A 560 18.90 28.07 -12.10
CA GLY A 560 18.58 26.92 -12.96
C GLY A 560 18.57 25.47 -12.42
N TRP A 561 19.19 25.17 -11.27
CA TRP A 561 19.54 23.78 -10.88
C TRP A 561 18.56 23.14 -9.90
N PHE A 562 17.89 23.92 -9.05
CA PHE A 562 16.99 23.39 -8.01
C PHE A 562 15.56 23.85 -8.24
N LEU A 563 14.62 22.95 -7.94
CA LEU A 563 13.22 23.33 -7.77
C LEU A 563 13.18 24.31 -6.60
N ALA A 564 12.65 25.51 -6.83
CA ALA A 564 12.51 26.48 -5.75
C ALA A 564 11.54 25.94 -4.70
N GLU A 565 11.99 25.75 -3.47
CA GLU A 565 11.26 25.02 -2.42
C GLU A 565 10.55 25.96 -1.42
N PRO A 566 9.35 25.57 -0.94
CA PRO A 566 8.72 26.19 0.23
C PRO A 566 9.39 25.77 1.56
N TRP A 567 9.35 26.63 2.58
CA TRP A 567 10.00 26.47 3.90
C TRP A 567 9.20 25.63 4.90
N SER A 568 7.88 25.57 4.76
CA SER A 568 6.94 24.91 5.68
C SER A 568 6.29 23.67 5.09
N ARG A 569 6.55 23.40 3.81
CA ARG A 569 6.01 22.26 3.08
C ARG A 569 7.18 21.41 2.58
N PRO A 570 7.19 20.11 2.87
CA PRO A 570 8.13 19.21 2.24
C PRO A 570 7.79 19.16 0.76
N VAL A 571 8.84 19.25 -0.05
CA VAL A 571 8.85 18.85 -1.46
C VAL A 571 9.72 17.60 -1.59
N GLU A 572 9.68 16.78 -0.55
CA GLU A 572 10.53 15.60 -0.40
C GLU A 572 10.04 14.47 -1.30
N SER A 573 8.72 14.29 -1.44
CA SER A 573 8.14 13.28 -2.33
C SER A 573 7.84 13.81 -3.74
N LYS A 574 7.82 12.91 -4.73
CA LYS A 574 7.48 13.25 -6.12
C LYS A 574 6.06 13.79 -6.27
N ASP A 575 5.12 13.27 -5.51
CA ASP A 575 3.74 13.78 -5.52
C ASP A 575 3.66 15.17 -4.88
N GLU A 576 4.46 15.46 -3.84
CA GLU A 576 4.58 16.82 -3.27
C GLU A 576 5.26 17.79 -4.26
N GLN A 577 6.28 17.34 -4.99
CA GLN A 577 6.93 18.11 -6.06
C GLN A 577 5.97 18.37 -7.22
N LEU A 578 5.27 17.35 -7.70
CA LEU A 578 4.24 17.47 -8.73
C LEU A 578 3.10 18.38 -8.29
N ALA A 579 2.70 18.34 -7.00
CA ALA A 579 1.71 19.24 -6.45
C ALA A 579 2.20 20.69 -6.41
N TRP A 580 3.46 20.92 -6.03
CA TRP A 580 4.10 22.23 -6.02
C TRP A 580 4.31 22.79 -7.44
N ILE A 581 4.93 22.02 -8.33
CA ILE A 581 5.16 22.36 -9.75
C ILE A 581 3.83 22.58 -10.46
N GLY A 582 2.85 21.73 -10.19
CA GLY A 582 1.50 21.90 -10.67
C GLY A 582 0.86 23.19 -10.19
N ALA A 583 1.02 23.57 -8.92
CA ALA A 583 0.57 24.88 -8.43
C ALA A 583 1.26 26.03 -9.17
N CYS A 584 2.57 25.95 -9.42
CA CYS A 584 3.34 26.95 -10.18
C CYS A 584 2.95 27.02 -11.67
N TRP A 585 2.89 25.89 -12.39
CA TRP A 585 2.44 25.81 -13.79
C TRP A 585 1.00 26.31 -13.92
N SER A 586 0.17 26.11 -12.90
CA SER A 586 -1.18 26.68 -12.84
C SER A 586 -1.17 28.19 -12.70
N TRP A 587 -0.34 28.76 -11.81
CA TRP A 587 -0.14 30.21 -11.76
C TRP A 587 0.32 30.75 -13.14
N SER A 588 1.11 29.99 -13.90
CA SER A 588 1.58 30.37 -15.26
C SER A 588 0.51 30.44 -16.35
N LEU A 589 -0.72 30.06 -16.02
CA LEU A 589 -1.89 30.21 -16.89
C LEU A 589 -2.57 31.58 -16.73
N LEU A 590 -2.28 32.35 -15.66
CA LEU A 590 -2.83 33.70 -15.45
C LEU A 590 -2.01 34.78 -16.15
N PRO A 591 -2.54 36.01 -16.35
CA PRO A 591 -1.73 37.14 -16.79
C PRO A 591 -0.57 37.40 -15.83
N GLU A 592 0.58 37.79 -16.38
CA GLU A 592 1.84 38.00 -15.65
C GLU A 592 1.63 38.82 -14.37
N ALA A 593 1.86 38.20 -13.21
CA ALA A 593 2.00 38.93 -11.96
C ALA A 593 3.29 39.77 -12.08
N ALA A 594 3.23 41.07 -11.78
CA ALA A 594 4.35 42.01 -11.93
C ALA A 594 5.56 41.72 -11.00
N VAL A 595 6.17 40.55 -11.17
CA VAL A 595 7.30 39.98 -10.46
C VAL A 595 8.21 39.40 -11.53
N GLU A 596 9.48 39.81 -11.56
CA GLU A 596 10.46 39.18 -12.46
C GLU A 596 10.62 37.72 -12.05
N VAL A 597 10.23 36.80 -12.93
CA VAL A 597 10.31 35.35 -12.68
C VAL A 597 11.62 34.82 -13.22
N GLY A 598 12.54 34.46 -12.33
CA GLY A 598 13.87 33.94 -12.70
C GLY A 598 13.88 32.52 -13.31
N GLN A 599 12.80 31.74 -13.21
CA GLN A 599 12.75 30.35 -13.72
C GLN A 599 11.65 30.13 -14.78
N SER A 600 12.03 30.18 -16.07
CA SER A 600 11.13 30.05 -17.23
C SER A 600 10.31 28.74 -17.28
N TRP A 601 10.89 27.64 -16.80
CA TRP A 601 10.22 26.33 -16.82
C TRP A 601 9.31 26.07 -15.63
N LEU A 602 9.43 26.83 -14.53
CA LEU A 602 8.47 26.75 -13.41
C LEU A 602 7.16 27.49 -13.75
N PHE A 603 7.23 28.37 -14.75
CA PHE A 603 6.11 29.13 -15.29
C PHE A 603 6.16 29.22 -16.83
N PRO A 604 6.06 28.09 -17.58
CA PRO A 604 6.33 28.04 -19.03
C PRO A 604 5.34 28.83 -19.89
N GLY A 605 4.13 29.09 -19.37
CA GLY A 605 3.12 29.91 -20.05
C GLY A 605 3.44 31.40 -20.11
N TRP A 606 4.40 31.88 -19.31
CA TRP A 606 4.83 33.29 -19.27
C TRP A 606 6.03 33.58 -20.19
N VAL A 607 6.47 32.60 -21.01
CA VAL A 607 7.72 32.66 -21.78
C VAL A 607 7.51 32.33 -23.26
N LYS A 608 8.26 32.99 -24.15
CA LYS A 608 8.14 32.84 -25.62
C LYS A 608 9.03 31.74 -26.22
N GLU A 609 10.21 31.51 -25.64
CA GLU A 609 11.17 30.48 -26.06
C GLU A 609 11.60 29.72 -24.82
N LEU A 610 11.59 28.39 -24.90
CA LEU A 610 12.01 27.56 -23.77
C LEU A 610 13.52 27.35 -23.86
N PRO A 611 14.28 27.72 -22.80
CA PRO A 611 15.68 27.35 -22.70
C PRO A 611 15.81 25.83 -22.52
N GLU A 612 17.04 25.34 -22.45
CA GLU A 612 17.32 23.95 -22.11
C GLU A 612 16.51 23.50 -20.88
N ALA A 613 15.97 22.28 -20.94
CA ALA A 613 15.08 21.77 -19.89
C ALA A 613 15.84 21.68 -18.56
N PRO A 614 15.31 22.27 -17.46
CA PRO A 614 16.01 22.28 -16.20
C PRO A 614 16.04 20.87 -15.63
N TYR A 615 17.05 20.63 -14.82
CA TYR A 615 17.30 19.33 -14.23
C TYR A 615 16.11 18.79 -13.41
N TRP A 616 15.38 19.67 -12.71
CA TRP A 616 14.19 19.26 -11.94
C TRP A 616 13.05 18.76 -12.84
N LEU A 617 12.90 19.28 -14.06
CA LEU A 617 11.85 18.85 -14.99
C LEU A 617 12.18 17.48 -15.59
N MET A 618 13.46 17.23 -15.85
CA MET A 618 13.94 15.90 -16.25
C MET A 618 13.69 14.84 -15.16
N LYS A 619 13.51 15.24 -13.89
CA LYS A 619 13.20 14.36 -12.75
C LYS A 619 11.71 14.04 -12.54
N ILE A 620 10.81 14.70 -13.29
CA ILE A 620 9.36 14.49 -13.17
C ILE A 620 8.91 13.20 -13.86
N VAL A 621 9.73 12.66 -14.77
CA VAL A 621 9.48 11.36 -15.40
C VAL A 621 9.30 10.30 -14.28
N PRO A 622 8.26 9.45 -14.37
CA PRO A 622 7.98 8.44 -13.35
C PRO A 622 9.19 7.53 -13.22
N ASP A 623 9.40 6.98 -12.02
CA ASP A 623 10.51 6.04 -11.91
C ASP A 623 10.26 4.84 -12.83
N LEU A 624 11.34 4.25 -13.34
CA LEU A 624 11.37 3.01 -14.14
C LEU A 624 10.54 1.85 -13.55
N LYS A 625 10.11 1.97 -12.29
CA LYS A 625 9.44 0.95 -11.47
C LYS A 625 7.92 1.11 -11.40
N ASP A 626 7.36 2.25 -11.77
CA ASP A 626 5.93 2.51 -11.65
C ASP A 626 5.15 1.78 -12.76
N ALA A 627 4.33 0.81 -12.36
CA ALA A 627 3.42 0.11 -13.27
C ALA A 627 2.12 0.89 -13.52
N GLN A 628 1.77 1.81 -12.61
CA GLN A 628 0.59 2.68 -12.67
C GLN A 628 0.99 4.13 -12.37
N ILE A 629 0.42 5.06 -13.13
CA ILE A 629 0.69 6.49 -13.01
C ILE A 629 -0.10 7.12 -11.84
N SER A 630 0.54 7.97 -11.00
CA SER A 630 -0.14 8.65 -9.87
C SER A 630 -1.19 9.66 -10.34
N SER A 631 -2.12 10.06 -9.47
CA SER A 631 -3.11 11.09 -9.79
C SER A 631 -2.44 12.43 -10.14
N ALA A 632 -1.33 12.76 -9.48
CA ALA A 632 -0.55 13.96 -9.75
C ALA A 632 0.17 13.88 -11.11
N LEU A 633 0.74 12.72 -11.45
CA LEU A 633 1.42 12.48 -12.72
C LEU A 633 0.46 12.37 -13.91
N ARG A 634 -0.70 11.74 -13.71
CA ARG A 634 -1.73 11.67 -14.73
C ARG A 634 -2.28 13.07 -15.04
N TRP A 635 -2.56 13.85 -14.00
CA TRP A 635 -2.91 15.27 -14.13
C TRP A 635 -1.82 16.03 -14.91
N PHE A 636 -0.54 15.69 -14.73
CA PHE A 636 0.57 16.24 -15.52
C PHE A 636 0.68 15.73 -16.97
N LEU A 637 0.54 14.43 -17.27
CA LEU A 637 0.66 13.87 -18.65
C LEU A 637 -0.49 14.30 -19.59
N GLU A 638 -1.64 14.62 -19.01
CA GLU A 638 -2.75 15.25 -19.72
C GLU A 638 -2.39 16.68 -20.14
N ILE A 639 -1.70 17.43 -19.27
CA ILE A 639 -1.13 18.75 -19.62
C ILE A 639 -0.08 18.60 -20.75
N VAL A 640 0.70 17.49 -20.80
CA VAL A 640 1.75 17.21 -21.83
C VAL A 640 1.21 16.80 -23.20
N HIS A 641 0.26 15.85 -23.29
CA HIS A 641 -0.30 15.43 -24.59
C HIS A 641 -1.09 16.56 -25.28
N GLN A 642 -1.73 17.45 -24.50
CA GLN A 642 -2.40 18.63 -25.07
C GLN A 642 -1.40 19.64 -25.64
N TRP A 643 -0.18 19.63 -25.11
CA TRP A 643 0.90 20.46 -25.60
C TRP A 643 1.59 19.87 -26.85
N ALA A 644 1.75 18.54 -27.00
CA ALA A 644 2.56 17.89 -28.06
C ALA A 644 1.90 17.61 -29.43
N LYS A 645 0.58 17.83 -29.58
CA LYS A 645 -0.16 17.54 -30.85
C LYS A 645 0.34 18.31 -32.07
N GLU A 646 0.97 19.45 -31.84
CA GLU A 646 1.37 20.38 -32.88
C GLU A 646 2.81 20.13 -33.39
N LEU A 647 3.39 18.90 -33.24
CA LEU A 647 4.81 18.56 -33.51
C LEU A 647 5.04 17.39 -34.52
N ASP A 648 5.99 17.52 -35.47
CA ASP A 648 6.33 16.53 -36.54
C ASP A 648 7.50 15.57 -36.20
N ALA A 649 8.37 16.00 -35.30
CA ALA A 649 9.54 15.26 -34.82
C ALA A 649 9.72 15.55 -33.31
N PRO A 650 10.45 14.71 -32.57
CA PRO A 650 10.78 15.01 -31.18
C PRO A 650 11.54 16.34 -31.08
N ILE A 651 11.23 17.17 -30.08
CA ILE A 651 12.03 18.36 -29.76
C ILE A 651 13.41 17.88 -29.28
N GLU A 652 14.47 18.51 -29.79
CA GLU A 652 15.84 18.17 -29.41
C GLU A 652 16.05 18.39 -27.90
N SER A 653 16.75 17.44 -27.26
CA SER A 653 17.06 17.47 -25.82
C SER A 653 15.83 17.55 -24.89
N SER A 654 14.67 17.12 -25.39
CA SER A 654 13.45 17.07 -24.60
C SER A 654 13.31 15.75 -23.81
N PRO A 655 12.52 15.71 -22.72
CA PRO A 655 12.41 14.51 -21.89
C PRO A 655 11.90 13.28 -22.69
N VAL A 656 12.43 12.08 -22.37
CA VAL A 656 12.12 10.78 -23.04
C VAL A 656 10.62 10.47 -23.11
N ILE A 657 9.84 11.02 -22.19
CA ILE A 657 8.38 10.90 -22.18
C ILE A 657 7.71 11.44 -23.46
N LEU A 658 8.45 12.24 -24.25
CA LEU A 658 8.01 12.75 -25.54
C LEU A 658 8.37 11.83 -26.74
N LEU A 659 9.08 10.70 -26.56
CA LEU A 659 9.49 9.75 -27.64
C LEU A 659 8.49 8.63 -27.94
N LEU A 660 7.61 8.30 -27.00
CA LEU A 660 6.61 7.22 -27.13
C LEU A 660 5.76 7.30 -28.41
N PRO A 661 5.36 8.50 -28.90
CA PRO A 661 4.56 8.60 -30.12
C PRO A 661 5.25 8.05 -31.39
N PHE A 662 6.57 7.75 -31.38
CA PHE A 662 7.37 7.41 -32.58
C PHE A 662 7.59 5.89 -32.84
N LEU A 663 7.97 5.03 -31.88
CA LEU A 663 8.14 3.56 -32.09
C LEU A 663 6.85 2.87 -32.58
N SER A 664 5.70 3.41 -32.16
CA SER A 664 4.38 2.97 -32.59
C SER A 664 4.16 3.11 -34.10
N LYS A 665 4.92 3.99 -34.78
CA LYS A 665 4.92 4.11 -36.24
C LYS A 665 5.80 3.03 -36.92
N ALA A 666 6.84 2.48 -36.25
CA ALA A 666 7.86 1.59 -36.86
C ALA A 666 7.40 0.15 -37.11
N ALA A 667 6.72 -0.46 -36.14
CA ALA A 667 6.20 -1.83 -36.25
C ALA A 667 5.17 -2.00 -37.40
N ARG A 668 4.57 -0.90 -37.87
CA ARG A 668 3.62 -0.86 -39.01
C ARG A 668 4.30 -0.68 -40.36
N GLY A 669 5.63 -0.52 -40.38
CA GLY A 669 6.38 -0.23 -41.59
C GLY A 669 6.24 1.21 -42.13
N VAL A 670 5.68 2.15 -41.34
CA VAL A 670 5.62 3.59 -41.72
C VAL A 670 7.02 4.21 -41.70
N LEU A 671 7.92 3.67 -40.87
CA LEU A 671 9.32 4.05 -40.73
C LEU A 671 10.16 2.86 -40.21
N PRO A 672 11.46 2.74 -40.56
CA PRO A 672 12.32 1.66 -40.06
C PRO A 672 12.57 1.77 -38.56
N ALA A 673 12.77 0.65 -37.87
CA ALA A 673 13.10 0.66 -36.45
C ALA A 673 14.60 0.96 -36.25
N ASP A 674 14.88 1.93 -35.41
CA ASP A 674 16.24 2.27 -34.99
C ASP A 674 16.58 1.60 -33.64
N SER A 675 17.78 1.05 -33.52
CA SER A 675 18.27 0.48 -32.25
C SER A 675 18.28 1.52 -31.13
N ALA A 676 18.47 2.81 -31.44
CA ALA A 676 18.46 3.93 -30.49
C ALA A 676 17.10 4.14 -29.82
N TRP A 677 16.00 3.82 -30.50
CA TRP A 677 14.66 3.97 -29.92
C TRP A 677 14.35 2.85 -28.92
N TRP A 678 14.81 1.62 -29.18
CA TRP A 678 14.72 0.52 -28.23
C TRP A 678 15.54 0.79 -26.98
N LYS A 679 16.74 1.36 -27.15
CA LYS A 679 17.60 1.80 -26.03
C LYS A 679 16.94 2.90 -25.18
N ALA A 680 16.16 3.79 -25.79
CA ALA A 680 15.48 4.87 -25.05
C ALA A 680 14.21 4.45 -24.29
N LEU A 681 13.60 3.32 -24.66
CA LEU A 681 12.25 2.95 -24.20
C LEU A 681 12.15 1.59 -23.49
N ILE A 682 12.99 0.60 -23.85
CA ILE A 682 13.01 -0.71 -23.17
C ILE A 682 13.59 -0.54 -21.76
N GLY A 683 12.94 -1.16 -20.77
CA GLY A 683 13.20 -0.98 -19.34
C GLY A 683 12.16 -0.10 -18.64
N GLN A 684 11.29 0.59 -19.38
CA GLN A 684 10.15 1.31 -18.82
C GLN A 684 8.90 0.47 -18.95
N LYS A 685 8.49 -0.24 -17.89
CA LYS A 685 7.30 -1.12 -17.93
C LYS A 685 6.08 -0.43 -18.50
N TRP A 686 5.76 0.77 -18.03
CA TRP A 686 4.62 1.55 -18.49
C TRP A 686 4.73 1.89 -19.99
N ALA A 687 5.96 2.07 -20.50
CA ALA A 687 6.24 2.30 -21.92
C ALA A 687 6.21 1.00 -22.75
N GLU A 688 6.85 -0.08 -22.30
CA GLU A 688 6.81 -1.41 -22.92
C GLU A 688 5.38 -1.94 -22.98
N ASN A 689 4.60 -1.69 -21.94
CA ASN A 689 3.18 -1.97 -21.86
C ASN A 689 2.39 -1.17 -22.89
N PHE A 690 2.61 0.15 -22.94
CA PHE A 690 2.02 1.03 -23.94
C PHE A 690 2.45 0.67 -25.39
N LEU A 691 3.66 0.15 -25.60
CA LEU A 691 4.19 -0.30 -26.90
C LEU A 691 3.68 -1.67 -27.33
N LEU A 692 3.63 -2.66 -26.42
CA LEU A 692 3.02 -3.96 -26.67
C LEU A 692 1.52 -3.80 -26.99
N GLU A 693 0.83 -2.82 -26.39
CA GLU A 693 -0.52 -2.42 -26.79
C GLU A 693 -0.57 -1.86 -28.22
N SER A 694 0.45 -1.13 -28.66
CA SER A 694 0.52 -0.58 -30.01
C SER A 694 0.93 -1.61 -31.10
N PHE A 695 1.81 -2.58 -30.80
CA PHE A 695 2.35 -3.63 -31.71
C PHE A 695 1.36 -4.75 -32.06
N LYS A 696 0.31 -4.96 -31.25
CA LYS A 696 -0.77 -5.92 -31.54
C LYS A 696 -1.47 -5.68 -32.88
N ASN A 697 -1.26 -4.53 -33.51
CA ASN A 697 -1.81 -4.18 -34.81
C ASN A 697 -0.83 -4.48 -36.01
N ALA A 698 0.14 -5.42 -35.90
CA ALA A 698 1.18 -5.79 -36.90
C ALA A 698 1.18 -7.30 -37.38
N ASP A 699 2.10 -7.76 -38.26
CA ASP A 699 2.10 -9.07 -39.03
C ASP A 699 3.16 -10.18 -38.62
N GLU A 700 3.10 -11.41 -39.18
CA GLU A 700 3.80 -12.65 -38.70
C GLU A 700 5.35 -12.68 -38.80
N ASP A 701 5.92 -12.03 -39.81
CA ASP A 701 7.38 -12.01 -40.01
C ASP A 701 8.09 -10.97 -39.10
N ALA A 702 7.35 -10.34 -38.19
CA ALA A 702 7.89 -9.37 -37.25
C ALA A 702 9.04 -9.93 -36.39
N ALA A 703 9.00 -11.19 -35.93
CA ALA A 703 10.05 -11.78 -35.09
C ALA A 703 11.41 -11.88 -35.79
N LYS A 704 11.38 -12.27 -37.07
CA LYS A 704 12.58 -12.36 -37.89
C LYS A 704 13.09 -10.98 -38.31
N ARG A 705 12.19 -10.01 -38.54
CA ARG A 705 12.55 -8.61 -38.84
C ARG A 705 13.14 -7.87 -37.64
N LEU A 706 12.73 -8.25 -36.42
CA LEU A 706 13.10 -7.57 -35.18
C LEU A 706 14.24 -8.27 -34.42
N TRP A 707 14.39 -9.61 -34.43
CA TRP A 707 15.45 -10.34 -33.68
C TRP A 707 16.86 -9.84 -33.99
N PRO A 708 17.25 -9.57 -35.25
CA PRO A 708 18.55 -9.00 -35.54
C PRO A 708 18.73 -7.59 -34.96
N SER A 709 17.77 -6.67 -35.13
CA SER A 709 17.88 -5.31 -34.53
C SER A 709 17.79 -5.33 -33.00
N TYR A 710 17.14 -6.34 -32.43
CA TYR A 710 16.98 -6.53 -30.98
C TYR A 710 18.22 -7.16 -30.34
N LEU A 711 18.76 -8.23 -30.93
CA LEU A 711 20.04 -8.82 -30.51
C LEU A 711 21.20 -7.85 -30.79
N MET A 712 21.11 -7.05 -31.86
CA MET A 712 22.02 -5.93 -32.08
C MET A 712 21.83 -4.84 -31.02
N ALA A 713 20.61 -4.52 -30.58
CA ALA A 713 20.42 -3.61 -29.46
C ALA A 713 20.98 -4.21 -28.15
N GLU A 714 20.74 -5.50 -27.85
CA GLU A 714 21.34 -6.23 -26.72
C GLU A 714 22.86 -6.12 -26.75
N ARG A 715 23.48 -6.42 -27.90
CA ARG A 715 24.93 -6.41 -28.06
C ARG A 715 25.51 -5.00 -28.15
N GLU A 716 24.84 -4.06 -28.80
CA GLU A 716 25.26 -2.65 -28.88
C GLU A 716 25.28 -2.05 -27.48
N VAL A 717 24.24 -2.28 -26.68
CA VAL A 717 24.21 -1.89 -25.26
C VAL A 717 25.35 -2.55 -24.47
N VAL A 718 25.75 -3.78 -24.82
CA VAL A 718 26.90 -4.48 -24.19
C VAL A 718 28.25 -3.93 -24.69
N SER A 719 28.32 -3.46 -25.93
CA SER A 719 29.56 -3.09 -26.64
C SER A 719 29.85 -1.58 -26.66
N GLU A 720 28.82 -0.75 -26.48
CA GLU A 720 28.91 0.68 -26.26
C GLU A 720 29.62 0.89 -24.94
N LYS A 721 30.96 0.91 -24.99
CA LYS A 721 31.80 1.36 -23.88
C LYS A 721 31.57 2.85 -23.67
N SER A 722 30.43 3.19 -23.10
CA SER A 722 30.30 4.45 -22.39
C SER A 722 31.16 4.34 -21.13
N SER A 723 31.80 5.42 -20.73
CA SER A 723 32.61 5.50 -19.50
C SER A 723 31.82 5.26 -18.21
N ASP A 724 30.53 4.91 -18.29
CA ASP A 724 29.61 4.66 -17.17
C ASP A 724 28.98 3.24 -17.28
N ASP A 725 29.76 2.22 -16.93
CA ASP A 725 29.54 0.75 -17.10
C ASP A 725 28.21 0.18 -16.53
N LYS A 726 27.50 0.93 -15.68
CA LYS A 726 26.31 0.44 -14.93
C LYS A 726 24.97 0.67 -15.65
N SER A 727 24.86 1.71 -16.47
CA SER A 727 23.64 2.05 -17.21
C SER A 727 23.37 1.02 -18.31
N ASN A 728 24.44 0.47 -18.89
CA ASN A 728 24.38 -0.59 -19.88
C ASN A 728 23.79 -1.89 -19.31
N LEU A 729 24.21 -2.35 -18.13
CA LEU A 729 23.73 -3.59 -17.53
C LEU A 729 22.21 -3.61 -17.26
N HIS A 730 21.59 -2.48 -16.88
CA HIS A 730 20.14 -2.39 -16.67
C HIS A 730 19.36 -2.57 -17.98
N HIS A 731 19.84 -1.93 -19.04
CA HIS A 731 19.28 -2.10 -20.38
C HIS A 731 19.50 -3.53 -20.89
N VAL A 732 20.65 -4.14 -20.58
CA VAL A 732 20.90 -5.56 -20.86
C VAL A 732 19.90 -6.46 -20.14
N ILE A 733 19.66 -6.28 -18.83
CA ILE A 733 18.69 -7.08 -18.07
C ILE A 733 17.26 -6.84 -18.58
N ALA A 734 16.89 -5.60 -18.85
CA ALA A 734 15.59 -5.23 -19.40
C ALA A 734 15.35 -5.90 -20.75
N LEU A 735 16.39 -6.01 -21.58
CA LEU A 735 16.34 -6.76 -22.82
C LEU A 735 16.26 -8.28 -22.55
N LEU A 736 17.13 -8.84 -21.70
CA LEU A 736 17.20 -10.27 -21.37
C LEU A 736 15.89 -10.85 -20.80
N TYR A 737 15.15 -10.04 -20.03
CA TYR A 737 13.85 -10.38 -19.45
C TYR A 737 12.65 -9.83 -20.19
N SER A 738 12.89 -9.05 -21.24
CA SER A 738 11.79 -8.38 -21.91
C SER A 738 10.78 -9.43 -22.35
N PRO A 739 9.48 -9.18 -22.13
CA PRO A 739 8.43 -9.96 -22.77
C PRO A 739 8.64 -10.05 -24.29
N ILE A 740 9.30 -9.04 -24.90
CA ILE A 740 9.69 -9.02 -26.31
C ILE A 740 10.77 -10.10 -26.60
N ARG A 741 11.78 -10.29 -25.76
CA ARG A 741 12.85 -11.29 -25.98
C ARG A 741 12.41 -12.73 -25.79
N MET A 742 11.62 -13.01 -24.75
CA MET A 742 11.05 -14.34 -24.52
C MET A 742 10.12 -14.77 -25.67
N TRP A 743 9.44 -13.79 -26.29
CA TRP A 743 8.67 -14.02 -27.50
C TRP A 743 9.58 -14.42 -28.68
N LEU A 744 10.79 -13.84 -28.80
CA LEU A 744 11.75 -14.20 -29.85
C LEU A 744 12.32 -15.62 -29.66
N LEU A 745 12.90 -15.97 -28.49
CA LEU A 745 13.64 -17.24 -28.25
C LEU A 745 12.78 -18.51 -28.32
N ARG A 746 11.48 -18.42 -28.03
CA ARG A 746 10.56 -19.56 -28.13
C ARG A 746 10.16 -19.90 -29.57
N HIS A 747 10.32 -18.96 -30.52
CA HIS A 747 10.00 -19.17 -31.94
C HIS A 747 11.24 -19.58 -32.78
N LEU A 748 12.36 -19.90 -32.11
CA LEU A 748 13.63 -20.34 -32.68
C LEU A 748 14.01 -21.75 -32.19
N LYS A 749 14.69 -22.58 -33.00
CA LYS A 749 15.24 -23.90 -32.61
C LYS A 749 16.65 -23.77 -32.01
N PRO A 750 17.18 -24.72 -31.17
CA PRO A 750 18.54 -24.61 -30.61
C PRO A 750 19.63 -24.35 -31.65
N ASN A 751 19.50 -24.95 -32.84
CA ASN A 751 20.41 -24.68 -33.96
C ASN A 751 20.14 -23.32 -34.62
N ASP A 752 18.89 -22.86 -34.72
CA ASP A 752 18.53 -21.55 -35.30
C ASP A 752 18.88 -20.39 -34.36
N ILE A 753 18.96 -20.64 -33.04
CA ILE A 753 19.45 -19.70 -32.02
C ILE A 753 20.93 -19.41 -32.24
N LEU A 754 21.71 -20.41 -32.67
CA LEU A 754 23.14 -20.26 -32.95
C LEU A 754 23.44 -20.08 -34.45
N ALA A 755 22.49 -20.31 -35.36
CA ALA A 755 22.72 -20.26 -36.81
C ALA A 755 22.78 -18.83 -37.35
N GLY A 756 23.80 -18.52 -38.14
CA GLY A 756 24.00 -17.18 -38.69
C GLY A 756 24.47 -16.16 -37.65
N LEU A 757 24.71 -16.60 -36.42
CA LEU A 757 25.37 -15.82 -35.38
C LEU A 757 26.88 -15.79 -35.60
N SER A 758 27.48 -14.65 -35.25
CA SER A 758 28.93 -14.48 -35.25
C SER A 758 29.58 -15.09 -34.01
N GLU A 759 30.91 -15.26 -34.03
CA GLU A 759 31.71 -15.67 -32.87
C GLU A 759 31.49 -14.72 -31.67
N ALA A 760 31.33 -13.42 -31.95
CA ALA A 760 31.02 -12.42 -30.94
C ALA A 760 29.64 -12.65 -30.28
N ASP A 761 28.68 -13.18 -31.02
CA ASP A 761 27.34 -13.48 -30.47
C ASP A 761 27.37 -14.74 -29.59
N CYS A 762 28.20 -15.74 -29.93
CA CYS A 762 28.39 -16.93 -29.09
C CYS A 762 29.11 -16.59 -27.77
N VAL A 763 30.12 -15.72 -27.85
CA VAL A 763 30.81 -15.19 -26.67
C VAL A 763 29.84 -14.37 -25.80
N TYR A 764 28.97 -13.56 -26.39
CA TYR A 764 27.92 -12.84 -25.66
C TYR A 764 26.96 -13.79 -24.93
N LEU A 765 26.51 -14.86 -25.58
CA LEU A 765 25.66 -15.87 -24.93
C LEU A 765 26.37 -16.61 -23.79
N GLY A 766 27.67 -16.89 -23.96
CA GLY A 766 28.55 -17.46 -22.93
C GLY A 766 28.70 -16.58 -21.69
N GLN A 767 28.38 -15.29 -21.80
CA GLN A 767 28.35 -14.37 -20.67
C GLN A 767 27.05 -14.41 -19.89
N CYS A 768 25.99 -15.14 -20.28
CA CYS A 768 24.73 -15.27 -19.50
C CYS A 768 24.07 -16.66 -19.69
N PRO A 769 24.79 -17.77 -19.45
CA PRO A 769 24.32 -19.14 -19.75
C PRO A 769 23.09 -19.58 -18.93
N GLU A 770 22.91 -19.05 -17.73
CA GLU A 770 21.74 -19.27 -16.87
C GLU A 770 20.41 -18.93 -17.57
N SER A 771 20.41 -17.92 -18.45
CA SER A 771 19.27 -17.45 -19.24
C SER A 771 18.92 -18.36 -20.42
N LEU A 772 19.75 -19.37 -20.66
CA LEU A 772 19.62 -20.34 -21.73
C LEU A 772 19.15 -21.71 -21.20
N PRO A 773 18.59 -22.54 -22.10
CA PRO A 773 18.31 -23.93 -21.79
C PRO A 773 19.54 -24.68 -21.23
N PRO A 774 19.44 -25.49 -20.16
CA PRO A 774 20.51 -26.27 -19.56
C PRO A 774 21.16 -27.20 -20.57
N GLU A 775 20.41 -27.65 -21.57
CA GLU A 775 20.91 -28.48 -22.68
C GLU A 775 21.86 -27.70 -23.59
N VAL A 776 21.73 -26.38 -23.65
CA VAL A 776 22.63 -25.49 -24.38
C VAL A 776 23.84 -25.09 -23.52
N ARG A 777 23.74 -25.11 -22.18
CA ARG A 777 24.80 -24.61 -21.28
C ARG A 777 26.11 -25.40 -21.36
N ALA A 778 26.05 -26.74 -21.42
CA ALA A 778 27.27 -27.54 -21.54
C ALA A 778 27.90 -27.48 -22.95
N PRO A 779 27.15 -27.58 -24.07
CA PRO A 779 27.67 -27.34 -25.42
C PRO A 779 28.23 -25.92 -25.61
N LEU A 780 27.57 -24.91 -25.03
CA LEU A 780 28.05 -23.54 -24.99
C LEU A 780 29.39 -23.47 -24.23
N LEU A 781 29.48 -24.06 -23.03
CA LEU A 781 30.72 -24.08 -22.24
C LEU A 781 31.87 -24.79 -22.98
N GLN A 782 31.59 -25.89 -23.69
CA GLN A 782 32.57 -26.59 -24.52
C GLN A 782 33.03 -25.76 -25.73
N SER A 783 32.11 -25.05 -26.41
CA SER A 783 32.47 -24.16 -27.53
C SER A 783 33.35 -22.99 -27.10
N LEU A 784 33.38 -22.68 -25.79
CA LEU A 784 34.14 -21.58 -25.23
C LEU A 784 35.56 -21.98 -24.79
N ILE A 785 35.96 -23.26 -24.83
CA ILE A 785 37.28 -23.70 -24.35
C ILE A 785 38.45 -23.02 -25.09
N ALA A 786 38.31 -22.83 -26.41
CA ALA A 786 39.31 -22.16 -27.23
C ALA A 786 39.32 -20.64 -27.05
N CYS A 787 38.23 -20.07 -26.52
CA CYS A 787 38.04 -18.64 -26.29
C CYS A 787 38.32 -18.24 -24.82
N ALA A 788 38.41 -19.21 -23.91
CA ALA A 788 38.55 -19.03 -22.48
C ALA A 788 39.74 -18.15 -22.03
N PRO A 789 40.93 -18.17 -22.67
CA PRO A 789 42.01 -17.27 -22.28
C PRO A 789 41.90 -15.86 -22.88
N VAL A 790 40.97 -15.59 -23.81
CA VAL A 790 40.88 -14.32 -24.57
C VAL A 790 39.78 -13.40 -24.03
N THR A 791 38.80 -13.93 -23.30
CA THR A 791 37.54 -13.23 -22.99
C THR A 791 37.52 -12.43 -21.69
N GLY A 792 38.62 -12.35 -20.95
CA GLY A 792 38.73 -11.47 -19.77
C GLY A 792 37.65 -11.71 -18.71
N PHE A 793 37.30 -12.97 -18.45
CA PHE A 793 36.44 -13.32 -17.31
C PHE A 793 37.13 -12.85 -16.03
N SER A 794 36.55 -11.83 -15.39
CA SER A 794 37.23 -11.07 -14.33
C SER A 794 37.40 -11.83 -13.02
N ASP A 795 36.70 -12.96 -12.85
CA ASP A 795 36.85 -13.87 -11.72
C ASP A 795 36.61 -15.31 -12.19
N GLU A 796 37.55 -16.20 -11.88
CA GLU A 796 37.54 -17.56 -12.41
C GLU A 796 36.41 -18.41 -11.78
N LEU A 797 36.05 -18.16 -10.53
CA LEU A 797 35.03 -18.91 -9.80
C LEU A 797 33.60 -18.54 -10.25
N PRO A 798 33.18 -17.25 -10.24
CA PRO A 798 31.85 -16.83 -10.70
C PRO A 798 31.54 -17.21 -12.15
N PHE A 799 32.56 -17.29 -13.02
CA PHE A 799 32.39 -17.80 -14.38
C PHE A 799 31.72 -19.18 -14.36
N PHE A 800 32.24 -20.12 -13.57
CA PHE A 800 31.65 -21.45 -13.44
C PHE A 800 30.32 -21.44 -12.68
N GLU A 801 30.15 -20.58 -11.67
CA GLU A 801 28.93 -20.51 -10.84
C GLU A 801 27.67 -20.18 -11.63
N ARG A 802 27.82 -19.47 -12.74
CA ARG A 802 26.73 -19.05 -13.63
C ARG A 802 26.19 -20.15 -14.52
N PHE A 803 27.04 -21.10 -14.89
CA PHE A 803 26.59 -22.33 -15.52
C PHE A 803 25.88 -23.26 -14.51
N GLY A 804 26.10 -23.01 -13.21
CA GLY A 804 25.55 -23.77 -12.10
C GLY A 804 26.08 -25.20 -12.03
N PHE A 805 25.59 -25.97 -11.05
CA PHE A 805 26.00 -27.37 -10.87
C PHE A 805 25.70 -28.24 -12.10
N HIS A 806 24.83 -27.79 -13.01
CA HIS A 806 24.47 -28.47 -14.26
C HIS A 806 25.64 -28.59 -15.24
N ALA A 807 26.64 -27.72 -15.16
CA ALA A 807 27.85 -27.78 -15.99
C ALA A 807 29.01 -28.54 -15.33
N LYS A 808 28.83 -29.19 -14.17
CA LYS A 808 29.92 -29.84 -13.42
C LYS A 808 30.74 -30.88 -14.22
N ALA A 809 30.12 -31.53 -15.22
CA ALA A 809 30.80 -32.53 -16.06
C ALA A 809 31.82 -31.90 -17.03
N ALA A 810 31.70 -30.61 -17.31
CA ALA A 810 32.62 -29.86 -18.14
C ALA A 810 33.76 -29.22 -17.32
N LEU A 811 33.84 -29.40 -15.99
CA LEU A 811 34.85 -28.73 -15.15
C LEU A 811 36.21 -29.44 -15.11
N GLU A 812 36.26 -30.77 -15.29
CA GLU A 812 37.53 -31.52 -15.19
C GLU A 812 38.53 -31.13 -16.29
N ILE A 813 38.04 -30.80 -17.50
CA ILE A 813 38.85 -30.27 -18.62
C ILE A 813 39.50 -28.91 -18.29
N TYR A 814 39.08 -28.24 -17.22
CA TYR A 814 39.67 -26.98 -16.75
C TYR A 814 40.66 -27.15 -15.59
N LEU A 815 40.86 -28.34 -15.01
CA LEU A 815 41.78 -28.53 -13.86
C LEU A 815 43.25 -28.34 -14.20
N GLU A 816 43.64 -28.64 -15.45
CA GLU A 816 44.99 -28.40 -15.97
C GLU A 816 45.10 -27.03 -16.64
N HIS A 817 44.02 -26.24 -16.65
CA HIS A 817 44.02 -24.91 -17.22
C HIS A 817 44.80 -23.97 -16.29
N GLU A 818 45.84 -23.34 -16.84
CA GLU A 818 46.79 -22.51 -16.09
C GLU A 818 46.11 -21.40 -15.25
N VAL A 819 45.02 -20.82 -15.78
CA VAL A 819 44.24 -19.76 -15.11
C VAL A 819 43.01 -20.30 -14.33
N LEU A 820 42.15 -21.09 -14.98
CA LEU A 820 40.86 -21.50 -14.41
C LEU A 820 40.94 -22.72 -13.46
N GLY A 821 42.12 -23.33 -13.30
CA GLY A 821 42.31 -24.58 -12.55
C GLY A 821 41.94 -24.48 -11.07
N ASP A 822 42.33 -23.41 -10.39
CA ASP A 822 42.07 -23.21 -8.96
C ASP A 822 40.58 -22.93 -8.68
N ALA A 823 39.89 -22.21 -9.57
CA ALA A 823 38.44 -21.99 -9.48
C ALA A 823 37.62 -23.23 -9.83
N ALA A 824 38.04 -23.97 -10.85
CA ALA A 824 37.48 -25.28 -11.14
C ALA A 824 37.60 -26.19 -9.90
N ALA A 825 38.76 -26.21 -9.23
CA ALA A 825 38.99 -26.98 -8.01
C ALA A 825 38.08 -26.56 -6.83
N GLN A 826 37.85 -25.26 -6.64
CA GLN A 826 36.93 -24.73 -5.63
C GLN A 826 35.45 -25.06 -5.95
N CYS A 827 35.01 -24.87 -7.18
CA CYS A 827 33.67 -25.26 -7.65
C CYS A 827 33.46 -26.78 -7.53
N ILE A 828 34.52 -27.57 -7.76
CA ILE A 828 34.50 -29.02 -7.54
C ILE A 828 34.39 -29.34 -6.05
N TRP A 829 35.11 -28.68 -5.14
CA TRP A 829 34.90 -28.84 -3.70
C TRP A 829 33.50 -28.44 -3.25
N ARG A 830 32.89 -27.44 -3.89
CA ARG A 830 31.55 -26.93 -3.55
C ARG A 830 30.41 -27.80 -4.09
N TRP A 831 30.52 -28.27 -5.33
CA TRP A 831 29.45 -29.00 -6.02
C TRP A 831 29.71 -30.52 -6.11
N ASN A 832 30.91 -30.96 -5.73
CA ASN A 832 31.37 -32.34 -5.84
C ASN A 832 32.57 -32.69 -4.91
N ALA A 833 32.47 -32.37 -3.60
CA ALA A 833 33.54 -32.52 -2.60
C ALA A 833 34.16 -33.94 -2.54
N GLU A 834 33.34 -34.98 -2.74
CA GLU A 834 33.81 -36.37 -2.76
C GLU A 834 34.72 -36.65 -3.96
N ARG A 835 34.37 -36.13 -5.14
CA ARG A 835 35.21 -36.23 -6.34
C ARG A 835 36.53 -35.50 -6.12
N ALA A 836 36.50 -34.32 -5.50
CA ALA A 836 37.68 -33.55 -5.13
C ALA A 836 38.64 -34.37 -4.24
N ALA A 837 38.13 -34.97 -3.16
CA ALA A 837 38.92 -35.80 -2.24
C ALA A 837 39.50 -37.05 -2.91
N SER A 838 38.77 -37.65 -3.87
CA SER A 838 39.24 -38.84 -4.61
C SER A 838 40.40 -38.54 -5.57
N LEU A 839 40.35 -37.40 -6.26
CA LEU A 839 41.36 -36.98 -7.23
C LEU A 839 42.72 -36.72 -6.56
N ILE A 840 42.73 -36.33 -5.28
CA ILE A 840 43.95 -36.05 -4.51
C ILE A 840 44.81 -37.30 -4.26
N VAL A 841 44.20 -38.48 -4.16
CA VAL A 841 44.89 -39.73 -3.76
C VAL A 841 45.30 -40.59 -4.97
N GLN A 842 44.91 -40.22 -6.20
CA GLN A 842 45.14 -41.00 -7.43
C GLN A 842 46.46 -40.65 -8.13
N GLU A 843 47.56 -41.22 -7.64
CA GLU A 843 48.92 -40.94 -8.13
C GLU A 843 49.21 -41.33 -9.59
N GLU A 844 48.54 -42.34 -10.14
CA GLU A 844 48.82 -42.85 -11.49
C GLU A 844 48.00 -42.16 -12.61
N VAL A 845 46.93 -41.42 -12.26
CA VAL A 845 45.94 -40.90 -13.24
C VAL A 845 45.92 -39.38 -13.32
N VAL A 846 46.29 -38.69 -12.23
CA VAL A 846 46.17 -37.23 -12.10
C VAL A 846 47.54 -36.62 -11.86
N SER A 847 47.85 -35.52 -12.56
CA SER A 847 49.14 -34.85 -12.42
C SER A 847 49.37 -34.33 -10.98
N THR A 848 50.64 -34.25 -10.57
CA THR A 848 51.00 -33.74 -9.24
C THR A 848 50.50 -32.31 -9.00
N GLU A 849 50.38 -31.49 -10.05
CA GLU A 849 49.91 -30.11 -9.90
C GLU A 849 48.41 -30.03 -9.62
N VAL A 850 47.59 -30.83 -10.30
CA VAL A 850 46.14 -30.90 -10.03
C VAL A 850 45.88 -31.37 -8.58
N ARG A 851 46.66 -32.33 -8.09
CA ARG A 851 46.55 -32.81 -6.70
C ARG A 851 46.94 -31.73 -5.68
N LYS A 852 47.95 -30.91 -5.98
CA LYS A 852 48.34 -29.75 -5.17
C LYS A 852 47.26 -28.67 -5.15
N THR A 853 46.70 -28.31 -6.31
CA THR A 853 45.62 -27.33 -6.45
C THR A 853 44.39 -27.73 -5.62
N LEU A 854 43.94 -28.98 -5.70
CA LEU A 854 42.82 -29.47 -4.89
C LEU A 854 43.11 -29.40 -3.38
N MET A 855 44.34 -29.70 -2.96
CA MET A 855 44.75 -29.66 -1.54
C MET A 855 44.82 -28.23 -0.97
N ARG A 856 45.25 -27.26 -1.77
CA ARG A 856 45.31 -25.84 -1.37
C ARG A 856 43.91 -25.25 -1.08
N HIS A 857 42.88 -25.75 -1.77
CA HIS A 857 41.49 -25.27 -1.68
C HIS A 857 40.56 -26.13 -0.81
N CYS A 858 41.11 -27.07 -0.03
CA CYS A 858 40.32 -27.90 0.88
C CYS A 858 39.58 -27.04 1.94
N PRO A 859 38.25 -27.13 2.09
CA PRO A 859 37.52 -26.35 3.09
C PRO A 859 37.81 -26.75 4.54
N GLU A 860 37.60 -25.85 5.52
CA GLU A 860 37.86 -26.12 6.96
C GLU A 860 37.04 -27.29 7.51
N HIS A 861 35.78 -27.40 7.09
CA HIS A 861 34.89 -28.50 7.46
C HIS A 861 35.31 -29.85 6.82
N HIS A 862 36.24 -29.83 5.86
CA HIS A 862 36.86 -30.99 5.24
C HIS A 862 38.33 -31.19 5.63
N PHE A 863 38.81 -30.45 6.65
CA PHE A 863 40.20 -30.51 7.11
C PHE A 863 40.70 -31.92 7.42
N SER A 864 39.84 -32.79 7.98
CA SER A 864 40.18 -34.19 8.27
C SER A 864 40.57 -35.00 7.03
N ALA A 865 39.95 -34.74 5.88
CA ALA A 865 40.26 -35.40 4.62
C ALA A 865 41.63 -34.93 4.08
N GLY A 866 41.91 -33.63 4.18
CA GLY A 866 43.19 -33.04 3.81
C GLY A 866 44.34 -33.56 4.67
N VAL A 867 44.18 -33.65 6.00
CA VAL A 867 45.22 -34.16 6.92
C VAL A 867 45.55 -35.63 6.62
N LYS A 868 44.54 -36.44 6.28
CA LYS A 868 44.72 -37.85 5.90
C LYS A 868 45.48 -37.99 4.58
N ALA A 869 45.18 -37.16 3.58
CA ALA A 869 45.91 -37.17 2.31
C ALA A 869 47.38 -36.76 2.48
N LEU A 870 47.65 -35.68 3.24
CA LEU A 870 49.01 -35.18 3.51
C LEU A 870 49.85 -36.12 4.38
N SER A 871 49.24 -36.89 5.29
CA SER A 871 49.96 -37.88 6.10
C SER A 871 50.34 -39.14 5.31
N MET A 872 49.57 -39.48 4.26
CA MET A 872 49.88 -40.59 3.36
C MET A 872 50.93 -40.21 2.29
N ALA A 873 50.93 -38.95 1.84
CA ALA A 873 51.89 -38.44 0.86
C ALA A 873 52.48 -37.08 1.29
N PRO A 874 53.41 -37.05 2.25
CA PRO A 874 53.97 -35.80 2.78
C PRO A 874 54.73 -34.96 1.74
N SER A 875 55.26 -35.59 0.69
CA SER A 875 55.97 -34.92 -0.40
C SER A 875 55.06 -34.13 -1.36
N LEU A 876 53.74 -34.17 -1.18
CA LEU A 876 52.80 -33.41 -2.00
C LEU A 876 52.94 -31.90 -1.81
N PHE A 877 53.31 -31.46 -0.60
CA PHE A 877 53.68 -30.08 -0.29
C PHE A 877 55.12 -30.05 0.18
N ASP A 878 55.84 -28.98 -0.14
CA ASP A 878 57.14 -28.75 0.47
C ASP A 878 57.01 -28.35 1.96
N ALA A 879 58.14 -28.28 2.67
CA ALA A 879 58.14 -28.03 4.11
C ALA A 879 57.50 -26.69 4.51
N ASP A 880 57.52 -25.68 3.65
CA ASP A 880 56.95 -24.36 3.94
C ASP A 880 55.46 -24.29 3.56
N GLU A 881 55.05 -24.92 2.46
CA GLU A 881 53.64 -25.14 2.10
C GLU A 881 52.92 -25.97 3.16
N ARG A 882 53.53 -27.06 3.66
CA ARG A 882 52.99 -27.86 4.77
C ARG A 882 52.79 -27.01 6.03
N LYS A 883 53.78 -26.18 6.40
CA LYS A 883 53.69 -25.27 7.56
C LYS A 883 52.56 -24.26 7.41
N GLN A 884 52.42 -23.66 6.22
CA GLN A 884 51.36 -22.67 5.97
C GLN A 884 49.97 -23.30 5.98
N TRP A 885 49.82 -24.46 5.34
CA TRP A 885 48.57 -25.20 5.33
C TRP A 885 48.18 -25.63 6.75
N VAL A 886 49.09 -26.24 7.52
CA VAL A 886 48.84 -26.62 8.92
C VAL A 886 48.46 -25.39 9.76
N ARG A 887 49.21 -24.28 9.66
CA ARG A 887 48.91 -23.04 10.41
C ARG A 887 47.53 -22.47 10.11
N ARG A 888 47.07 -22.55 8.85
CA ARG A 888 45.75 -22.05 8.43
C ARG A 888 44.60 -22.75 9.16
N TYR A 889 44.69 -24.07 9.33
CA TYR A 889 43.60 -24.88 9.89
C TYR A 889 43.80 -25.26 11.36
N LEU A 890 45.00 -25.08 11.92
CA LEU A 890 45.32 -25.44 13.31
C LEU A 890 44.37 -24.81 14.35
N PRO A 891 43.94 -23.53 14.25
CA PRO A 891 43.00 -22.94 15.21
C PRO A 891 41.64 -23.65 15.27
N SER A 892 41.21 -24.27 14.16
CA SER A 892 39.93 -24.95 13.98
C SER A 892 40.05 -26.49 13.98
N SER A 893 41.25 -27.02 14.24
CA SER A 893 41.62 -28.43 13.97
C SER A 893 41.06 -29.45 14.95
N GLY A 894 40.57 -29.01 16.12
CA GLY A 894 39.95 -29.87 17.14
C GLY A 894 40.79 -31.12 17.47
N ALA A 895 40.19 -32.31 17.31
CA ALA A 895 40.85 -33.59 17.58
C ALA A 895 42.02 -33.93 16.62
N TYR A 896 42.11 -33.24 15.48
CA TYR A 896 43.16 -33.46 14.47
C TYR A 896 44.40 -32.59 14.69
N ALA A 897 44.43 -31.75 15.74
CA ALA A 897 45.53 -30.84 16.03
C ALA A 897 46.88 -31.57 16.18
N ALA A 898 46.91 -32.70 16.89
CA ALA A 898 48.13 -33.48 17.10
C ALA A 898 48.67 -34.07 15.79
N THR A 899 47.79 -34.62 14.95
CA THR A 899 48.15 -35.18 13.64
C THR A 899 48.61 -34.07 12.68
N ALA A 900 47.98 -32.91 12.72
CA ALA A 900 48.37 -31.75 11.91
C ALA A 900 49.74 -31.20 12.33
N LEU A 901 50.05 -31.15 13.63
CA LEU A 901 51.37 -30.75 14.13
C LEU A 901 52.47 -31.74 13.77
N ALA A 902 52.17 -33.05 13.79
CA ALA A 902 53.13 -34.08 13.38
C ALA A 902 53.58 -33.97 11.91
N LEU A 903 52.76 -33.35 11.03
CA LEU A 903 53.14 -33.07 9.65
C LEU A 903 54.28 -32.04 9.52
N LEU A 904 54.58 -31.31 10.60
CA LEU A 904 55.65 -30.30 10.63
C LEU A 904 57.02 -30.89 10.96
N ASP A 905 57.05 -32.09 11.54
CA ASP A 905 58.28 -32.78 11.96
C ASP A 905 58.81 -33.78 10.90
N VAL A 906 58.11 -33.89 9.77
CA VAL A 906 58.52 -34.69 8.61
C VAL A 906 59.49 -33.87 7.75
N GLU A 907 60.75 -34.31 7.62
CA GLU A 907 61.75 -33.72 6.69
C GLU A 907 61.29 -33.81 5.23
#